data_AF-A0A952PL40-F1
#
_entry.id   AF-A0A952PL40-F1
#
_cell.length_a   1.000
_cell.length_b   1.000
_cell.length_c   1.000
_cell.angle_alpha   90.00
_cell.angle_beta   90.00
_cell.angle_gamma   90.00
#
_symmetry.space_group_name_H-M   'P 1'
#
loop_
_entity.id
_entity.type
_entity.pdbx_description
1 polymer ?
#
loop_
_entity_poly.entity_id
_entity_poly.type
_entity_poly.pdbx_seq_one_letter_code
_entity_poly.pdbx_strand_id
1 'polypeptide(L)'
;MIDITEQIESARSPEASMRALEALLARLDETETRLDAIGELHRLAESCVQKKYPHLMLRAVDVPGLEQPIRLFLTPAVFSPEMWGQTFAEGLLKYPEQFHGTRVVELGTGSGWISLVLLAKTQVKEVIGLDINPVAVMTARLNAWLNGTRPDGSMILSQAGMPIVGCFRAMESDLLQVIIDSKDSFDHIIGCIPQVLHPGKEEEDDLEQRLSERDLYDLSNYCFEQGILEDRFGLPLIARALEQSQLCLKPNGKVTLILGGRPGPHAIESMFVRRGFQPEIVWSRRIAQADDTDLASLVELEKAHGIQFHFFLGKHSRQSLSADTAVKLLKKNRQIYHDLLVYEANTRFEKSTFGFVRNLKALELDSLRKELDFSRMSEEQMSFLERLSGSLLKSKALPYPHERGDMSLRKRLASFLRIYCHTALEPDDIFVAPERRVLLSMILDMVARAGDSVLISQSLRSVYDKLFSTTGYTHLNLTSANDDLHEIFELDNALAPRLLILAPNSMTRPSMINVGALFEQAKLHPERFYIIDDSANFDIDSSLEANMTLRIASQMKMPSNVIFLYGLVKNTVCPDLELSFLINAPSDWSEKFDVASELTYSRIPYPSQLYYEWLFDDLLSFPFPAPEVCPLKQNELKNVEYREEFLSAASDEVFAPKPISVEDPELIRLDYGEFEYPVPDLLVKGLVKGFVEEPSDALPSLLRQRVTSYTHFTRGQMVTPDRVVLGQGLYPLFGALLRTLAARLGRQPVVAVPNGSYGCIYPTVVYHGAEILPVETDHSNGFVITKAAIDKLPKKPDLLWLTQPNNPSGLMFDANAVKSILDLCASQQIYLFADEIFFMLSDYRLGAWTPQFLSFGTGLASSDKSKYLFLADGTSKAFAAGGLRAGFMICPDQSFAHEIQARIELPPKSILRAWDNLYSAFLEEAPHGLIDIDAAKNEVHTYLSDARKLLTSQRDELLQVLKEHKLDDGLDTPYRGGLFVIAKMADQRDELAKKSKLLINSGKWSRSGDWARLCFSLPPEKWKVAIQRLRDYLNSR
;
A
#
# COMPACT_ATOMS: atom_id res chain seq x y z
N MET A 1 -40.86 -50.64 -2.51
CA MET A 1 -40.86 -49.16 -2.64
C MET A 1 -41.87 -48.80 -3.71
N ILE A 2 -42.59 -47.70 -3.54
CA ILE A 2 -43.50 -47.16 -4.57
C ILE A 2 -42.62 -46.75 -5.77
N ASP A 3 -43.03 -47.07 -6.99
CA ASP A 3 -42.32 -46.71 -8.23
C ASP A 3 -42.18 -45.19 -8.32
N ILE A 4 -41.00 -44.68 -8.65
CA ILE A 4 -40.77 -43.23 -8.81
C ILE A 4 -41.76 -42.59 -9.79
N THR A 5 -42.19 -43.33 -10.80
CA THR A 5 -43.16 -42.88 -11.81
C THR A 5 -44.53 -42.60 -11.16
N GLU A 6 -44.96 -43.45 -10.23
CA GLU A 6 -46.22 -43.28 -9.48
C GLU A 6 -46.12 -42.12 -8.48
N GLN A 7 -44.94 -41.90 -7.89
CA GLN A 7 -44.71 -40.77 -6.98
C GLN A 7 -44.75 -39.42 -7.72
N ILE A 8 -44.15 -39.34 -8.91
CA ILE A 8 -44.19 -38.14 -9.74
C ILE A 8 -45.59 -37.92 -10.32
N GLU A 9 -46.32 -38.98 -10.69
CA GLU A 9 -47.70 -38.90 -11.19
C GLU A 9 -48.69 -38.46 -10.09
N SER A 10 -48.45 -38.85 -8.84
CA SER A 10 -49.30 -38.49 -7.68
C SER A 10 -48.89 -37.19 -6.97
N ALA A 11 -47.77 -36.58 -7.34
CA ALA A 11 -47.28 -35.33 -6.77
C ALA A 11 -48.24 -34.18 -7.07
N ARG A 12 -48.83 -33.61 -6.01
CA ARG A 12 -49.78 -32.49 -6.10
C ARG A 12 -49.12 -31.11 -6.08
N SER A 13 -47.81 -31.04 -5.85
CA SER A 13 -47.04 -29.80 -5.83
C SER A 13 -45.62 -30.01 -6.37
N PRO A 14 -44.94 -28.94 -6.83
CA PRO A 14 -43.53 -29.00 -7.27
C PRO A 14 -42.61 -29.61 -6.21
N GLU A 15 -42.80 -29.28 -4.93
CA GLU A 15 -41.97 -29.74 -3.80
C GLU A 15 -42.15 -31.24 -3.54
N ALA A 16 -43.32 -31.80 -3.84
CA ALA A 16 -43.55 -33.23 -3.74
C ALA A 16 -42.81 -33.99 -4.86
N SER A 17 -42.80 -33.46 -6.09
CA SER A 17 -42.00 -34.02 -7.19
C SER A 17 -40.50 -33.92 -6.89
N MET A 18 -40.04 -32.80 -6.33
CA MET A 18 -38.64 -32.59 -5.98
C MET A 18 -38.16 -33.57 -4.90
N ARG A 19 -38.92 -33.77 -3.82
CA ARG A 19 -38.59 -34.76 -2.78
C ARG A 19 -38.46 -36.19 -3.32
N ALA A 20 -39.30 -36.55 -4.29
CA ALA A 20 -39.23 -37.87 -4.93
C ALA A 20 -37.94 -38.01 -5.77
N LEU A 21 -37.57 -36.97 -6.51
CA LEU A 21 -36.32 -36.91 -7.29
C LEU A 21 -35.07 -36.91 -6.39
N GLU A 22 -35.10 -36.21 -5.25
CA GLU A 22 -34.03 -36.24 -4.24
C GLU A 22 -33.85 -37.65 -3.66
N ALA A 23 -34.94 -38.33 -3.34
CA ALA A 23 -34.90 -39.71 -2.85
C ALA A 23 -34.35 -40.69 -3.89
N LEU A 24 -34.69 -40.50 -5.18
CA LEU A 24 -34.10 -41.27 -6.27
C LEU A 24 -32.59 -40.99 -6.38
N LEU A 25 -32.18 -39.73 -6.30
CA LEU A 25 -30.78 -39.33 -6.37
C LEU A 25 -29.95 -39.93 -5.23
N ALA A 26 -30.46 -39.91 -4.00
CA ALA A 26 -29.79 -40.52 -2.84
C ALA A 26 -29.54 -42.03 -3.07
N ARG A 27 -30.52 -42.74 -3.64
CA ARG A 27 -30.39 -44.16 -4.00
C ARG A 27 -29.41 -44.42 -5.15
N LEU A 28 -29.23 -43.47 -6.07
CA LEU A 28 -28.22 -43.55 -7.13
C LEU A 28 -26.80 -43.38 -6.56
N ASP A 29 -26.63 -42.53 -5.53
CA ASP A 29 -25.35 -42.34 -4.86
C ASP A 29 -24.94 -43.56 -4.02
N GLU A 30 -25.90 -44.29 -3.46
CA GLU A 30 -25.67 -45.49 -2.64
C GLU A 30 -25.36 -46.74 -3.48
N THR A 31 -24.19 -47.36 -3.26
CA THR A 31 -23.73 -48.51 -4.06
C THR A 31 -24.67 -49.73 -4.00
N GLU A 32 -25.35 -49.97 -2.88
CA GLU A 32 -26.24 -51.11 -2.69
C GLU A 32 -27.55 -50.99 -3.48
N THR A 33 -28.07 -49.76 -3.64
CA THR A 33 -29.36 -49.49 -4.29
C THR A 33 -29.22 -48.96 -5.71
N ARG A 34 -27.99 -48.66 -6.16
CA ARG A 34 -27.71 -47.96 -7.41
C ARG A 34 -28.27 -48.65 -8.65
N LEU A 35 -28.12 -49.97 -8.77
CA LEU A 35 -28.54 -50.70 -9.98
C LEU A 35 -30.06 -50.59 -10.18
N ASP A 36 -30.84 -50.80 -9.12
CA ASP A 36 -32.29 -50.66 -9.14
C ASP A 36 -32.71 -49.20 -9.42
N ALA A 37 -32.01 -48.24 -8.82
CA ALA A 37 -32.26 -46.82 -9.02
C ALA A 37 -31.94 -46.36 -10.45
N ILE A 38 -30.91 -46.91 -11.11
CA ILE A 38 -30.63 -46.66 -12.53
C ILE A 38 -31.79 -47.17 -13.39
N GLY A 39 -32.30 -48.37 -13.12
CA GLY A 39 -33.46 -48.92 -13.83
C GLY A 39 -34.72 -48.07 -13.65
N GLU A 40 -34.95 -47.51 -12.46
CA GLU A 40 -36.03 -46.55 -12.21
C GLU A 40 -35.84 -45.21 -12.94
N LEU A 41 -34.62 -44.67 -12.96
CA LEU A 41 -34.30 -43.42 -13.65
C LEU A 41 -34.59 -43.50 -15.17
N HIS A 42 -34.18 -44.59 -15.82
CA HIS A 42 -34.43 -44.79 -17.25
C HIS A 42 -35.92 -45.00 -17.57
N ARG A 43 -36.65 -45.74 -16.71
CA ARG A 43 -38.11 -45.88 -16.83
C ARG A 43 -38.85 -44.55 -16.66
N LEU A 44 -38.42 -43.73 -15.70
CA LEU A 44 -38.95 -42.38 -15.52
C LEU A 44 -38.72 -41.54 -16.80
N ALA A 45 -37.52 -41.60 -17.37
CA ALA A 45 -37.21 -40.90 -18.61
C ALA A 45 -38.08 -41.37 -19.79
N GLU A 46 -38.29 -42.68 -19.96
CA GLU A 46 -39.21 -43.21 -20.98
C GLU A 46 -40.66 -42.78 -20.73
N SER A 47 -41.09 -42.77 -19.48
CA SER A 47 -42.43 -42.32 -19.09
C SER A 47 -42.64 -40.84 -19.40
N CYS A 48 -41.66 -39.98 -19.16
CA CYS A 48 -41.71 -38.55 -19.52
C CYS A 48 -41.80 -38.29 -21.04
N VAL A 49 -41.41 -39.25 -21.89
CA VAL A 49 -41.61 -39.16 -23.35
C VAL A 49 -43.07 -39.46 -23.71
N GLN A 50 -43.71 -40.38 -22.97
CA GLN A 50 -45.06 -40.88 -23.27
C GLN A 50 -46.17 -40.07 -22.57
N LYS A 51 -45.89 -39.54 -21.37
CA LYS A 51 -46.81 -38.82 -20.50
C LYS A 51 -46.28 -37.42 -20.20
N LYS A 52 -47.18 -36.44 -20.07
CA LYS A 52 -46.85 -35.08 -19.61
C LYS A 52 -47.01 -34.99 -18.11
N TYR A 53 -45.90 -34.75 -17.39
CA TYR A 53 -45.94 -34.43 -15.97
C TYR A 53 -45.97 -32.90 -15.77
N PRO A 54 -46.74 -32.38 -14.79
CA PRO A 54 -46.90 -30.94 -14.61
C PRO A 54 -45.62 -30.21 -14.15
N HIS A 55 -44.71 -30.93 -13.48
CA HIS A 55 -43.53 -30.34 -12.82
C HIS A 55 -42.20 -30.96 -13.25
N LEU A 56 -42.21 -31.85 -14.26
CA LEU A 56 -41.02 -32.51 -14.79
C LEU A 56 -41.20 -32.76 -16.28
N MET A 57 -40.21 -32.37 -17.09
CA MET A 57 -40.20 -32.66 -18.51
C MET A 57 -38.87 -33.29 -18.91
N LEU A 58 -38.89 -34.12 -19.96
CA LEU A 58 -37.68 -34.63 -20.58
C LEU A 58 -37.49 -33.94 -21.94
N ARG A 59 -36.30 -33.38 -22.16
CA ARG A 59 -35.89 -32.80 -23.45
C ARG A 59 -34.68 -33.54 -24.00
N ALA A 60 -34.73 -33.93 -25.26
CA ALA A 60 -33.58 -34.46 -25.98
C ALA A 60 -32.90 -33.32 -26.76
N VAL A 61 -31.58 -33.21 -26.65
CA VAL A 61 -30.77 -32.20 -27.33
C VAL A 61 -29.79 -32.90 -28.27
N ASP A 62 -29.96 -32.67 -29.57
CA ASP A 62 -29.05 -33.18 -30.59
C ASP A 62 -27.75 -32.37 -30.60
N VAL A 63 -26.63 -33.06 -30.42
CA VAL A 63 -25.29 -32.47 -30.49
C VAL A 63 -24.57 -33.06 -31.71
N PRO A 64 -24.13 -32.23 -32.68
CA PRO A 64 -23.49 -32.73 -33.90
C PRO A 64 -22.35 -33.71 -33.61
N GLY A 65 -22.45 -34.93 -34.14
CA GLY A 65 -21.45 -35.99 -33.99
C GLY A 65 -21.49 -36.77 -32.67
N LEU A 66 -22.58 -36.72 -31.90
CA LEU A 66 -22.89 -37.75 -30.90
C LEU A 66 -23.87 -38.76 -31.51
N GLU A 67 -23.73 -40.05 -31.17
CA GLU A 67 -24.61 -41.12 -31.67
C GLU A 67 -26.02 -41.04 -31.08
N GLN A 68 -26.15 -40.52 -29.85
CA GLN A 68 -27.41 -40.34 -29.16
C GLN A 68 -27.54 -38.90 -28.65
N PRO A 69 -28.75 -38.32 -28.66
CA PRO A 69 -28.97 -37.01 -28.08
C PRO A 69 -28.78 -37.03 -26.56
N ILE A 70 -28.37 -35.90 -26.00
CA ILE A 70 -28.30 -35.73 -24.54
C ILE A 70 -29.74 -35.57 -24.03
N ARG A 71 -30.16 -36.44 -23.11
CA ARG A 71 -31.50 -36.44 -22.51
C ARG A 71 -31.46 -35.69 -21.19
N LEU A 72 -32.29 -34.66 -21.04
CA LEU A 72 -32.27 -33.76 -19.89
C LEU A 72 -33.64 -33.72 -19.23
N PHE A 73 -33.70 -34.11 -17.96
CA PHE A 73 -34.76 -33.71 -17.08
C PHE A 73 -34.68 -32.20 -16.86
N LEU A 74 -35.82 -31.53 -16.94
CA LEU A 74 -35.98 -30.11 -16.66
C LEU A 74 -37.19 -29.95 -15.72
N THR A 75 -37.03 -29.12 -14.71
CA THR A 75 -38.10 -28.67 -13.83
C THR A 75 -38.43 -27.21 -14.15
N PRO A 76 -39.55 -26.65 -13.67
CA PRO A 76 -39.85 -25.22 -13.85
C PRO A 76 -38.77 -24.28 -13.30
N ALA A 77 -37.93 -24.75 -12.37
CA ALA A 77 -36.84 -23.97 -11.77
C ALA A 77 -35.50 -24.10 -12.52
N VAL A 78 -35.43 -24.87 -13.61
CA VAL A 78 -34.19 -25.11 -14.37
C VAL A 78 -34.40 -24.74 -15.84
N PHE A 79 -33.59 -23.80 -16.33
CA PHE A 79 -33.67 -23.36 -17.72
C PHE A 79 -33.33 -24.48 -18.70
N SER A 80 -34.08 -24.52 -19.79
CA SER A 80 -33.80 -25.40 -20.90
C SER A 80 -32.56 -24.94 -21.68
N PRO A 81 -31.82 -25.85 -22.36
CA PRO A 81 -30.75 -25.46 -23.29
C PRO A 81 -31.33 -24.76 -24.52
N GLU A 82 -31.49 -23.45 -24.43
CA GLU A 82 -31.93 -22.60 -25.53
C GLU A 82 -30.74 -22.07 -26.33
N MET A 83 -30.95 -21.02 -27.13
CA MET A 83 -29.92 -20.42 -27.99
C MET A 83 -28.66 -20.00 -27.21
N TRP A 84 -28.80 -19.56 -25.95
CA TRP A 84 -27.68 -19.25 -25.06
C TRP A 84 -26.78 -20.45 -24.85
N GLY A 85 -27.35 -21.55 -24.39
CA GLY A 85 -26.61 -22.79 -24.20
C GLY A 85 -25.93 -23.25 -25.49
N GLN A 86 -26.68 -23.34 -26.59
CA GLN A 86 -26.13 -23.83 -27.87
C GLN A 86 -24.96 -22.95 -28.35
N THR A 87 -25.09 -21.63 -28.28
CA THR A 87 -24.02 -20.70 -28.61
C THR A 87 -22.81 -20.88 -27.71
N PHE A 88 -23.02 -21.13 -26.41
CA PHE A 88 -21.91 -21.36 -25.49
C PHE A 88 -21.15 -22.65 -25.79
N ALA A 89 -21.87 -23.76 -25.99
CA ALA A 89 -21.26 -25.03 -26.37
C ALA A 89 -20.46 -24.93 -27.68
N GLU A 90 -21.00 -24.26 -28.70
CA GLU A 90 -20.27 -24.02 -29.95
C GLU A 90 -18.99 -23.21 -29.73
N GLY A 91 -19.04 -22.18 -28.86
CA GLY A 91 -17.87 -21.39 -28.52
C GLY A 91 -16.79 -22.21 -27.80
N LEU A 92 -17.19 -23.04 -26.82
CA LEU A 92 -16.27 -23.93 -26.11
C LEU A 92 -15.67 -24.99 -27.04
N LEU A 93 -16.48 -25.57 -27.94
CA LEU A 93 -16.05 -26.63 -28.87
C LEU A 93 -15.31 -26.11 -30.11
N LYS A 94 -15.06 -24.80 -30.22
CA LYS A 94 -14.21 -24.25 -31.29
C LYS A 94 -12.78 -24.79 -31.21
N TYR A 95 -12.27 -24.99 -30.00
CA TYR A 95 -10.92 -25.48 -29.71
C TYR A 95 -10.97 -26.57 -28.62
N PRO A 96 -11.49 -27.78 -28.94
CA PRO A 96 -11.76 -28.82 -27.94
C PRO A 96 -10.50 -29.37 -27.24
N GLU A 97 -9.33 -29.24 -27.86
CA GLU A 97 -8.03 -29.64 -27.32
C GLU A 97 -7.65 -28.90 -26.03
N GLN A 98 -8.18 -27.69 -25.81
CA GLN A 98 -7.87 -26.90 -24.60
C GLN A 98 -8.38 -27.55 -23.31
N PHE A 99 -9.32 -28.48 -23.42
CA PHE A 99 -9.87 -29.21 -22.28
C PHE A 99 -9.13 -30.53 -22.00
N HIS A 100 -8.11 -30.90 -22.77
CA HIS A 100 -7.46 -32.20 -22.58
C HIS A 100 -6.76 -32.30 -21.22
N GLY A 101 -7.23 -33.23 -20.38
CA GLY A 101 -6.65 -33.50 -19.06
C GLY A 101 -6.95 -32.42 -18.01
N THR A 102 -7.75 -31.41 -18.34
CA THR A 102 -8.03 -30.28 -17.47
C THR A 102 -9.13 -30.59 -16.46
N ARG A 103 -9.09 -29.88 -15.33
CA ARG A 103 -10.22 -29.80 -14.38
C ARG A 103 -10.96 -28.50 -14.62
N VAL A 104 -12.27 -28.61 -14.85
CA VAL A 104 -13.14 -27.49 -15.22
C VAL A 104 -14.16 -27.24 -14.13
N VAL A 105 -14.46 -25.96 -13.87
CA VAL A 105 -15.62 -25.55 -13.06
C VAL A 105 -16.63 -24.86 -13.95
N GLU A 106 -17.89 -25.27 -13.88
CA GLU A 106 -19.00 -24.63 -14.58
C GLU A 106 -19.84 -23.81 -13.60
N LEU A 107 -19.94 -22.50 -13.82
CA LEU A 107 -20.80 -21.58 -13.07
C LEU A 107 -22.19 -21.49 -13.70
N GLY A 108 -23.22 -21.71 -12.88
CA GLY A 108 -24.61 -21.77 -13.35
C GLY A 108 -24.87 -23.06 -14.13
N THR A 109 -24.54 -24.21 -13.52
CA THR A 109 -24.61 -25.51 -14.23
C THR A 109 -26.03 -25.85 -14.70
N GLY A 110 -27.08 -25.34 -14.04
CA GLY A 110 -28.45 -25.53 -14.46
C GLY A 110 -28.83 -27.01 -14.60
N SER A 111 -29.06 -27.48 -15.83
CA SER A 111 -29.36 -28.89 -16.13
C SER A 111 -28.13 -29.79 -16.28
N GLY A 112 -26.91 -29.26 -16.15
CA GLY A 112 -25.63 -29.95 -16.34
C GLY A 112 -25.27 -30.21 -17.81
N TRP A 113 -26.02 -29.66 -18.75
CA TRP A 113 -25.90 -30.09 -20.15
C TRP A 113 -24.59 -29.65 -20.82
N ILE A 114 -24.03 -28.47 -20.51
CA ILE A 114 -22.70 -28.05 -21.01
C ILE A 114 -21.63 -29.02 -20.50
N SER A 115 -21.66 -29.34 -19.20
CA SER A 115 -20.75 -30.32 -18.59
C SER A 115 -20.81 -31.67 -19.31
N LEU A 116 -22.01 -32.16 -19.65
CA LEU A 116 -22.19 -33.39 -20.41
C LEU A 116 -21.67 -33.29 -21.85
N VAL A 117 -21.88 -32.14 -22.52
CA VAL A 117 -21.31 -31.89 -23.86
C VAL A 117 -19.79 -31.94 -23.80
N LEU A 118 -19.16 -31.29 -22.83
CA LEU A 118 -17.70 -31.31 -22.66
C LEU A 118 -17.20 -32.73 -22.45
N LEU A 119 -17.78 -33.48 -21.51
CA LEU A 119 -17.39 -34.87 -21.26
C LEU A 119 -17.56 -35.78 -22.49
N ALA A 120 -18.58 -35.52 -23.32
CA ALA A 120 -18.85 -36.31 -24.51
C ALA A 120 -17.99 -35.90 -25.73
N LYS A 121 -17.47 -34.67 -25.78
CA LYS A 121 -16.80 -34.11 -26.96
C LYS A 121 -15.33 -33.76 -26.77
N THR A 122 -14.85 -33.67 -25.54
CA THR A 122 -13.50 -33.25 -25.21
C THR A 122 -12.85 -34.21 -24.23
N GLN A 123 -11.53 -34.24 -24.17
CA GLN A 123 -10.79 -35.09 -23.23
C GLN A 123 -10.67 -34.44 -21.83
N VAL A 124 -11.73 -33.77 -21.36
CA VAL A 124 -11.78 -33.17 -20.02
C VAL A 124 -11.72 -34.26 -18.95
N LYS A 125 -10.88 -34.03 -17.92
CA LYS A 125 -10.67 -35.01 -16.85
C LYS A 125 -11.84 -35.04 -15.88
N GLU A 126 -12.30 -33.85 -15.48
CA GLU A 126 -13.34 -33.66 -14.47
C GLU A 126 -14.02 -32.30 -14.70
N VAL A 127 -15.34 -32.26 -14.50
CA VAL A 127 -16.12 -31.02 -14.48
C VAL A 127 -16.88 -30.92 -13.16
N ILE A 128 -16.82 -29.77 -12.50
CA ILE A 128 -17.60 -29.46 -11.30
C ILE A 128 -18.61 -28.37 -11.64
N GLY A 129 -19.90 -28.71 -11.64
CA GLY A 129 -21.00 -27.78 -11.81
C GLY A 129 -21.38 -27.09 -10.51
N LEU A 130 -21.40 -25.77 -10.49
CA LEU A 130 -21.78 -24.94 -9.35
C LEU A 130 -23.08 -24.22 -9.67
N ASP A 131 -24.04 -24.26 -8.75
CA ASP A 131 -25.26 -23.48 -8.82
C ASP A 131 -25.68 -23.02 -7.44
N ILE A 132 -26.30 -21.85 -7.33
CA ILE A 132 -26.91 -21.41 -6.08
C ILE A 132 -28.27 -22.10 -5.87
N ASN A 133 -28.89 -22.60 -6.95
CA ASN A 133 -30.17 -23.29 -6.90
C ASN A 133 -29.98 -24.78 -6.59
N PRO A 134 -30.41 -25.29 -5.43
CA PRO A 134 -30.32 -26.72 -5.11
C PRO A 134 -31.10 -27.60 -6.10
N VAL A 135 -32.17 -27.10 -6.73
CA VAL A 135 -32.93 -27.84 -7.76
C VAL A 135 -32.10 -28.06 -9.01
N ALA A 136 -31.32 -27.07 -9.42
CA ALA A 136 -30.41 -27.17 -10.56
C ALA A 136 -29.32 -28.22 -10.26
N VAL A 137 -28.71 -28.15 -9.08
CA VAL A 137 -27.70 -29.14 -8.63
C VAL A 137 -28.26 -30.56 -8.68
N MET A 138 -29.44 -30.80 -8.09
CA MET A 138 -30.09 -32.11 -8.14
C MET A 138 -30.35 -32.56 -9.59
N THR A 139 -30.92 -31.67 -10.41
CA THR A 139 -31.29 -31.95 -11.80
C THR A 139 -30.07 -32.30 -12.65
N ALA A 140 -28.98 -31.54 -12.51
CA ALA A 140 -27.71 -31.81 -13.17
C ALA A 140 -27.15 -33.19 -12.81
N ARG A 141 -27.22 -33.58 -11.53
CA ARG A 141 -26.76 -34.90 -11.07
C ARG A 141 -27.62 -36.04 -11.62
N LEU A 142 -28.94 -35.89 -11.64
CA LEU A 142 -29.84 -36.87 -12.26
C LEU A 142 -29.57 -37.01 -13.76
N ASN A 143 -29.35 -35.90 -14.46
CA ASN A 143 -28.99 -35.90 -15.88
C ASN A 143 -27.62 -36.56 -16.12
N ALA A 144 -26.68 -36.42 -15.20
CA ALA A 144 -25.41 -37.13 -15.24
C ALA A 144 -25.60 -38.66 -15.20
N TRP A 145 -26.43 -39.14 -14.27
CA TRP A 145 -26.78 -40.55 -14.17
C TRP A 145 -27.52 -41.06 -15.41
N LEU A 146 -28.47 -40.27 -15.94
CA LEU A 146 -29.26 -40.65 -17.11
C LEU A 146 -28.40 -40.79 -18.37
N ASN A 147 -27.46 -39.87 -18.59
CA ASN A 147 -26.58 -39.89 -19.78
C ASN A 147 -25.26 -40.65 -19.55
N GLY A 148 -24.96 -41.01 -18.31
CA GLY A 148 -23.75 -41.72 -17.93
C GLY A 148 -23.95 -43.22 -17.67
N THR A 149 -25.17 -43.73 -17.80
CA THR A 149 -25.50 -45.14 -17.57
C THR A 149 -26.47 -45.68 -18.62
N ARG A 150 -26.47 -46.99 -18.83
CA ARG A 150 -27.51 -47.71 -19.57
C ARG A 150 -28.52 -48.35 -18.61
N PRO A 151 -29.71 -48.75 -19.09
CA PRO A 151 -30.71 -49.42 -18.25
C PRO A 151 -30.24 -50.70 -17.55
N ASP A 152 -29.22 -51.37 -18.09
CA ASP A 152 -28.59 -52.57 -17.50
C ASP A 152 -27.54 -52.26 -16.42
N GLY A 153 -27.32 -50.98 -16.11
CA GLY A 153 -26.34 -50.52 -15.13
C GLY A 153 -24.92 -50.34 -15.68
N SER A 154 -24.68 -50.63 -16.96
CA SER A 154 -23.38 -50.39 -17.58
C SER A 154 -23.08 -48.89 -17.71
N MET A 155 -21.83 -48.51 -17.42
CA MET A 155 -21.38 -47.11 -17.42
C MET A 155 -21.03 -46.64 -18.84
N ILE A 156 -21.43 -45.42 -19.17
CA ILE A 156 -21.02 -44.73 -20.40
C ILE A 156 -19.75 -43.92 -20.08
N LEU A 157 -18.74 -44.08 -20.94
CA LEU A 157 -17.44 -43.42 -20.78
C LEU A 157 -17.47 -42.04 -21.45
N SER A 158 -16.80 -41.08 -20.83
CA SER A 158 -16.43 -39.80 -21.43
C SER A 158 -15.43 -40.02 -22.57
N GLN A 159 -15.20 -38.99 -23.35
CA GLN A 159 -14.18 -39.00 -24.40
C GLN A 159 -12.75 -39.15 -23.83
N ALA A 160 -12.55 -38.89 -22.53
CA ALA A 160 -11.31 -39.18 -21.79
C ALA A 160 -11.21 -40.65 -21.30
N GLY A 161 -12.20 -41.49 -21.57
CA GLY A 161 -12.20 -42.93 -21.24
C GLY A 161 -12.64 -43.27 -19.81
N MET A 162 -13.20 -42.31 -19.07
CA MET A 162 -13.64 -42.49 -17.67
C MET A 162 -15.16 -42.44 -17.57
N PRO A 163 -15.82 -43.13 -16.62
CA PRO A 163 -17.28 -43.06 -16.47
C PRO A 163 -17.78 -41.61 -16.30
N ILE A 164 -18.77 -41.19 -17.09
CA ILE A 164 -19.31 -39.80 -17.06
C ILE A 164 -19.74 -39.41 -15.63
N VAL A 165 -20.45 -40.30 -14.94
CA VAL A 165 -20.91 -40.10 -13.55
C VAL A 165 -19.76 -39.96 -12.53
N GLY A 166 -18.57 -40.45 -12.86
CA GLY A 166 -17.37 -40.29 -12.03
C GLY A 166 -16.59 -39.01 -12.33
N CYS A 167 -16.82 -38.41 -13.51
CA CYS A 167 -16.12 -37.22 -13.99
C CYS A 167 -16.93 -35.93 -13.84
N PHE A 168 -18.23 -36.01 -13.57
CA PHE A 168 -19.07 -34.84 -13.29
C PHE A 168 -19.60 -34.85 -11.86
N ARG A 169 -19.47 -33.71 -11.18
CA ARG A 169 -20.09 -33.46 -9.88
C ARG A 169 -20.84 -32.14 -9.94
N ALA A 170 -21.96 -32.02 -9.24
CA ALA A 170 -22.60 -30.74 -9.04
C ALA A 170 -22.79 -30.47 -7.54
N MET A 171 -22.63 -29.21 -7.14
CA MET A 171 -22.74 -28.77 -5.75
C MET A 171 -23.38 -27.39 -5.64
N GLU A 172 -24.04 -27.15 -4.51
CA GLU A 172 -24.60 -25.83 -4.18
C GLU A 172 -23.48 -24.88 -3.80
N SER A 173 -23.39 -23.73 -4.47
CA SER A 173 -22.37 -22.71 -4.20
C SER A 173 -22.81 -21.34 -4.73
N ASP A 174 -22.57 -20.31 -3.92
CA ASP A 174 -22.59 -18.93 -4.39
C ASP A 174 -21.34 -18.67 -5.24
N LEU A 175 -21.53 -18.75 -6.57
CA LEU A 175 -20.44 -18.76 -7.54
C LEU A 175 -19.33 -19.76 -7.14
N LEU A 176 -18.08 -19.30 -6.97
CA LEU A 176 -16.90 -20.14 -6.68
C LEU A 176 -16.60 -20.26 -5.16
N GLN A 177 -17.50 -19.81 -4.28
CA GLN A 177 -17.19 -19.71 -2.85
C GLN A 177 -16.77 -21.04 -2.23
N VAL A 178 -17.48 -22.14 -2.52
CA VAL A 178 -17.13 -23.48 -1.99
C VAL A 178 -15.74 -23.94 -2.44
N ILE A 179 -15.36 -23.62 -3.68
CA ILE A 179 -14.03 -23.93 -4.23
C ILE A 179 -12.93 -23.11 -3.55
N ILE A 180 -13.22 -21.84 -3.31
CA ILE A 180 -12.30 -20.93 -2.62
C ILE A 180 -12.07 -21.39 -1.18
N ASP A 181 -13.12 -21.84 -0.49
CA ASP A 181 -13.06 -22.32 0.88
C ASP A 181 -12.35 -23.68 0.99
N SER A 182 -12.52 -24.57 0.00
CA SER A 182 -11.79 -25.83 -0.10
C SER A 182 -10.31 -25.66 -0.51
N LYS A 183 -9.92 -24.45 -0.96
CA LYS A 183 -8.60 -24.14 -1.52
C LYS A 183 -8.24 -24.98 -2.75
N ASP A 184 -9.25 -25.47 -3.46
CA ASP A 184 -9.04 -26.18 -4.71
C ASP A 184 -8.65 -25.21 -5.83
N SER A 185 -7.95 -25.75 -6.83
CA SER A 185 -7.58 -24.99 -8.04
C SER A 185 -7.91 -25.72 -9.32
N PHE A 186 -8.25 -24.94 -10.35
CA PHE A 186 -8.79 -25.41 -11.62
C PHE A 186 -8.10 -24.77 -12.81
N ASP A 187 -8.09 -25.51 -13.91
CA ASP A 187 -7.43 -25.11 -15.16
C ASP A 187 -8.34 -24.21 -15.99
N HIS A 188 -9.67 -24.39 -15.89
CA HIS A 188 -10.64 -23.60 -16.65
C HIS A 188 -11.89 -23.33 -15.81
N ILE A 189 -12.33 -22.08 -15.76
CA ILE A 189 -13.64 -21.70 -15.21
C ILE A 189 -14.52 -21.30 -16.38
N ILE A 190 -15.64 -21.97 -16.55
CA ILE A 190 -16.62 -21.68 -17.59
C ILE A 190 -17.93 -21.27 -16.95
N GLY A 191 -18.76 -20.48 -17.62
CA GLY A 191 -20.05 -20.10 -17.04
C GLY A 191 -21.07 -19.54 -18.00
N CYS A 192 -22.33 -19.89 -17.75
CA CYS A 192 -23.51 -19.34 -18.41
C CYS A 192 -24.43 -18.76 -17.33
N ILE A 193 -24.15 -17.53 -16.89
CA ILE A 193 -24.56 -17.06 -15.56
C ILE A 193 -25.72 -16.06 -15.65
N PRO A 194 -26.96 -16.55 -15.51
CA PRO A 194 -27.79 -16.06 -14.43
C PRO A 194 -28.10 -17.18 -13.43
N GLN A 195 -27.51 -17.08 -12.23
CA GLN A 195 -27.86 -17.95 -11.11
C GLN A 195 -29.15 -17.42 -10.47
N VAL A 196 -30.14 -18.30 -10.29
CA VAL A 196 -31.44 -17.91 -9.73
C VAL A 196 -31.59 -18.51 -8.34
N LEU A 197 -31.89 -17.70 -7.34
CA LEU A 197 -32.17 -18.16 -5.97
C LEU A 197 -33.45 -19.02 -5.95
N HIS A 198 -33.48 -20.04 -5.09
CA HIS A 198 -34.62 -20.95 -5.00
C HIS A 198 -35.93 -20.17 -4.74
N PRO A 199 -36.98 -20.35 -5.55
CA PRO A 199 -38.23 -19.60 -5.47
C PRO A 199 -39.13 -19.91 -4.25
N GLY A 200 -38.59 -20.20 -3.06
CA GLY A 200 -39.43 -20.70 -1.96
C GLY A 200 -38.87 -20.60 -0.56
N LYS A 201 -38.10 -19.57 -0.22
CA LYS A 201 -37.59 -19.40 1.15
C LYS A 201 -37.72 -18.00 1.78
N GLU A 202 -38.33 -17.02 1.13
CA GLU A 202 -38.65 -15.75 1.79
C GLU A 202 -40.15 -15.44 1.72
N GLU A 203 -40.71 -15.38 2.94
CA GLU A 203 -42.01 -14.89 3.40
C GLU A 203 -43.29 -15.59 2.90
N GLU A 204 -44.01 -16.16 3.87
CA GLU A 204 -45.41 -16.53 3.76
C GLU A 204 -46.24 -15.28 3.41
N ASP A 205 -46.58 -15.09 2.13
CA ASP A 205 -47.88 -14.55 1.74
C ASP A 205 -48.20 -14.88 0.26
N ASP A 206 -49.44 -15.33 0.07
CA ASP A 206 -50.16 -15.69 -1.16
C ASP A 206 -49.69 -16.88 -2.03
N LEU A 207 -50.31 -18.03 -1.71
CA LEU A 207 -50.59 -19.17 -2.60
C LEU A 207 -51.34 -18.70 -3.87
N GLU A 208 -50.67 -18.72 -5.03
CA GLU A 208 -51.17 -19.00 -6.41
C GLU A 208 -50.46 -18.23 -7.54
N GLN A 209 -49.38 -17.47 -7.28
CA GLN A 209 -48.65 -16.81 -8.37
C GLN A 209 -47.49 -17.67 -8.89
N ARG A 210 -47.58 -18.08 -10.16
CA ARG A 210 -46.39 -18.47 -10.94
C ARG A 210 -45.45 -17.26 -10.94
N LEU A 211 -44.22 -17.43 -10.45
CA LEU A 211 -43.19 -16.41 -10.61
C LEU A 211 -43.05 -16.06 -12.09
N SER A 212 -43.12 -14.77 -12.37
CA SER A 212 -42.91 -14.23 -13.71
C SER A 212 -41.42 -14.25 -14.05
N GLU A 213 -41.05 -14.16 -15.33
CA GLU A 213 -39.65 -14.00 -15.73
C GLU A 213 -38.98 -12.75 -15.12
N ARG A 214 -39.80 -11.77 -14.72
CA ARG A 214 -39.35 -10.57 -14.02
C ARG A 214 -38.85 -10.87 -12.60
N ASP A 215 -39.53 -11.75 -11.87
CA ASP A 215 -39.11 -12.14 -10.51
C ASP A 215 -37.81 -12.97 -10.55
N LEU A 216 -37.66 -13.82 -11.57
CA LEU A 216 -36.43 -14.57 -11.84
C LEU A 216 -35.26 -13.65 -12.27
N TYR A 217 -35.57 -12.57 -12.99
CA TYR A 217 -34.61 -11.55 -13.40
C TYR A 217 -34.09 -10.74 -12.21
N ASP A 218 -34.96 -10.32 -11.30
CA ASP A 218 -34.57 -9.57 -10.10
C ASP A 218 -33.75 -10.45 -9.13
N LEU A 219 -34.12 -11.74 -8.97
CA LEU A 219 -33.35 -12.72 -8.20
C LEU A 219 -31.96 -13.05 -8.80
N SER A 220 -31.79 -12.87 -10.11
CA SER A 220 -30.49 -13.08 -10.78
C SER A 220 -29.50 -11.91 -10.65
N ASN A 221 -29.92 -10.78 -10.04
CA ASN A 221 -29.16 -9.53 -9.94
C ASN A 221 -28.86 -9.10 -8.49
N TYR A 222 -28.68 -10.04 -7.56
CA TYR A 222 -28.46 -9.77 -6.12
C TYR A 222 -27.12 -9.08 -5.75
N CYS A 223 -26.25 -8.75 -6.71
CA CYS A 223 -24.90 -8.20 -6.48
C CYS A 223 -24.79 -6.65 -6.66
N PHE A 224 -25.87 -5.88 -6.48
CA PHE A 224 -25.97 -4.48 -6.97
C PHE A 224 -24.98 -3.46 -6.35
N GLU A 225 -24.35 -3.73 -5.21
CA GLU A 225 -23.52 -2.76 -4.48
C GLU A 225 -22.01 -2.90 -4.76
N GLN A 226 -21.53 -2.41 -5.91
CA GLN A 226 -20.07 -2.26 -6.15
C GLN A 226 -19.62 -0.82 -6.47
N GLY A 227 -20.54 0.14 -6.61
CA GLY A 227 -20.21 1.57 -6.77
C GLY A 227 -19.59 1.97 -8.12
N ILE A 228 -18.99 1.04 -8.85
CA ILE A 228 -18.34 1.20 -10.17
C ILE A 228 -19.41 1.19 -11.27
N LEU A 229 -19.29 2.08 -12.26
CA LEU A 229 -20.31 2.28 -13.30
C LEU A 229 -20.49 1.02 -14.15
N GLU A 230 -19.39 0.39 -14.55
CA GLU A 230 -19.31 -0.82 -15.39
C GLU A 230 -20.04 -2.03 -14.79
N ASP A 231 -20.16 -2.09 -13.47
CA ASP A 231 -20.81 -3.18 -12.76
C ASP A 231 -22.34 -2.98 -12.61
N ARG A 232 -22.88 -1.83 -13.06
CA ARG A 232 -24.32 -1.48 -12.95
C ARG A 232 -25.20 -2.03 -14.09
N PHE A 233 -24.64 -2.81 -15.02
CA PHE A 233 -25.31 -3.21 -16.29
C PHE A 233 -25.74 -4.68 -16.36
N GLY A 234 -26.25 -5.26 -15.27
CA GLY A 234 -26.56 -6.70 -15.21
C GLY A 234 -25.31 -7.59 -15.28
N LEU A 235 -24.13 -6.98 -15.06
CA LEU A 235 -22.82 -7.62 -14.98
C LEU A 235 -22.29 -7.84 -13.55
N PRO A 236 -22.90 -7.39 -12.42
CA PRO A 236 -22.20 -7.46 -11.14
C PRO A 236 -21.96 -8.91 -10.66
N LEU A 237 -22.80 -9.86 -11.08
CA LEU A 237 -22.57 -11.28 -10.85
C LEU A 237 -21.35 -11.81 -11.64
N ILE A 238 -21.16 -11.34 -12.87
CA ILE A 238 -20.01 -11.67 -13.73
C ILE A 238 -18.72 -11.05 -13.17
N ALA A 239 -18.79 -9.80 -12.77
CA ALA A 239 -17.73 -9.08 -12.09
C ALA A 239 -17.23 -9.85 -10.85
N ARG A 240 -18.15 -10.26 -9.99
CA ARG A 240 -17.83 -11.09 -8.81
C ARG A 240 -17.27 -12.46 -9.18
N ALA A 241 -17.78 -13.10 -10.23
CA ALA A 241 -17.24 -14.37 -10.72
C ALA A 241 -15.78 -14.24 -11.19
N LEU A 242 -15.45 -13.15 -11.91
CA LEU A 242 -14.07 -12.85 -12.32
C LEU A 242 -13.16 -12.60 -11.12
N GLU A 243 -13.63 -11.84 -10.13
CA GLU A 243 -12.90 -11.64 -8.87
C GLU A 243 -12.64 -12.97 -8.15
N GLN A 244 -13.66 -13.80 -7.97
CA GLN A 244 -13.46 -15.09 -7.33
C GLN A 244 -12.53 -16.02 -8.14
N SER A 245 -12.57 -15.95 -9.47
CA SER A 245 -11.73 -16.77 -10.37
C SER A 245 -10.23 -16.58 -10.09
N GLN A 246 -9.77 -15.36 -9.83
CA GLN A 246 -8.34 -15.08 -9.57
C GLN A 246 -7.81 -15.78 -8.31
N LEU A 247 -8.68 -16.26 -7.41
CA LEU A 247 -8.29 -16.97 -6.20
C LEU A 247 -8.07 -18.47 -6.42
N CYS A 248 -8.78 -19.07 -7.39
CA CYS A 248 -8.80 -20.53 -7.61
C CYS A 248 -8.31 -20.98 -9.00
N LEU A 249 -7.92 -20.06 -9.89
CA LEU A 249 -7.25 -20.45 -11.13
C LEU A 249 -5.82 -20.96 -10.87
N LYS A 250 -5.46 -22.01 -11.60
CA LYS A 250 -4.07 -22.45 -11.74
C LYS A 250 -3.28 -21.54 -12.69
N PRO A 251 -1.95 -21.63 -12.69
CA PRO A 251 -1.14 -20.99 -13.73
C PRO A 251 -1.56 -21.44 -15.13
N ASN A 252 -1.62 -20.50 -16.07
CA ASN A 252 -2.20 -20.59 -17.41
C ASN A 252 -3.70 -20.89 -17.45
N GLY A 253 -4.39 -20.69 -16.32
CA GLY A 253 -5.81 -20.95 -16.19
C GLY A 253 -6.66 -19.91 -16.94
N LYS A 254 -7.80 -20.35 -17.46
CA LYS A 254 -8.69 -19.52 -18.29
C LYS A 254 -10.06 -19.32 -17.67
N VAL A 255 -10.71 -18.23 -18.06
CA VAL A 255 -12.13 -17.99 -17.79
C VAL A 255 -12.88 -17.86 -19.12
N THR A 256 -13.92 -18.67 -19.36
CA THR A 256 -14.77 -18.55 -20.56
C THR A 256 -16.24 -18.36 -20.19
N LEU A 257 -16.81 -17.20 -20.52
CA LEU A 257 -18.17 -16.82 -20.16
C LEU A 257 -18.98 -16.47 -21.40
N ILE A 258 -20.26 -16.88 -21.41
CA ILE A 258 -21.24 -16.34 -22.36
C ILE A 258 -21.99 -15.17 -21.74
N LEU A 259 -22.07 -14.06 -22.49
CA LEU A 259 -22.65 -12.80 -22.06
C LEU A 259 -23.62 -12.26 -23.12
N GLY A 260 -24.66 -11.57 -22.66
CA GLY A 260 -25.50 -10.78 -23.54
C GLY A 260 -24.72 -9.55 -24.01
N GLY A 261 -24.57 -9.37 -25.32
CA GLY A 261 -23.84 -8.26 -25.94
C GLY A 261 -24.53 -6.90 -25.89
N ARG A 262 -25.61 -6.75 -25.10
CA ARG A 262 -26.37 -5.48 -24.97
C ARG A 262 -25.49 -4.34 -24.44
N PRO A 263 -24.60 -4.51 -23.42
CA PRO A 263 -23.72 -3.44 -22.98
C PRO A 263 -22.66 -3.03 -24.02
N GLY A 264 -22.46 -3.85 -25.05
CA GLY A 264 -21.42 -3.65 -26.07
C GLY A 264 -20.05 -4.20 -25.68
N PRO A 265 -19.18 -4.51 -26.66
CA PRO A 265 -17.85 -5.08 -26.40
C PRO A 265 -16.98 -4.21 -25.50
N HIS A 266 -17.00 -2.88 -25.68
CA HIS A 266 -16.15 -1.98 -24.90
C HIS A 266 -16.44 -2.04 -23.39
N ALA A 267 -17.72 -2.03 -22.99
CA ALA A 267 -18.10 -2.11 -21.58
C ALA A 267 -17.73 -3.48 -20.98
N ILE A 268 -18.00 -4.56 -21.72
CA ILE A 268 -17.67 -5.92 -21.28
C ILE A 268 -16.15 -6.08 -21.14
N GLU A 269 -15.38 -5.71 -22.15
CA GLU A 269 -13.92 -5.83 -22.13
C GLU A 269 -13.31 -4.99 -21.02
N SER A 270 -13.82 -3.78 -20.78
CA SER A 270 -13.38 -2.92 -19.67
C SER A 270 -13.58 -3.60 -18.32
N MET A 271 -14.71 -4.30 -18.10
CA MET A 271 -14.97 -5.07 -16.87
C MET A 271 -13.93 -6.19 -16.65
N PHE A 272 -13.51 -6.90 -17.71
CA PHE A 272 -12.46 -7.93 -17.63
C PHE A 272 -11.08 -7.30 -17.37
N VAL A 273 -10.70 -6.29 -18.14
CA VAL A 273 -9.37 -5.67 -18.07
C VAL A 273 -9.14 -4.95 -16.73
N ARG A 274 -10.18 -4.29 -16.20
CA ARG A 274 -10.17 -3.70 -14.85
C ARG A 274 -9.87 -4.73 -13.76
N ARG A 275 -10.27 -5.99 -13.95
CA ARG A 275 -10.03 -7.10 -13.02
C ARG A 275 -8.78 -7.90 -13.35
N GLY A 276 -7.93 -7.40 -14.25
CA GLY A 276 -6.64 -8.01 -14.57
C GLY A 276 -6.75 -9.18 -15.54
N PHE A 277 -7.83 -9.27 -16.33
CA PHE A 277 -7.98 -10.27 -17.38
C PHE A 277 -7.79 -9.65 -18.79
N GLN A 278 -7.31 -10.43 -19.73
CA GLN A 278 -7.22 -10.08 -21.14
C GLN A 278 -8.31 -10.86 -21.91
N PRO A 279 -9.47 -10.23 -22.20
CA PRO A 279 -10.58 -10.88 -22.87
C PRO A 279 -10.41 -10.96 -24.39
N GLU A 280 -10.93 -12.04 -24.98
CA GLU A 280 -11.06 -12.23 -26.43
C GLU A 280 -12.43 -12.85 -26.75
N ILE A 281 -13.12 -12.34 -27.78
CA ILE A 281 -14.35 -12.96 -28.29
C ILE A 281 -13.99 -14.20 -29.12
N VAL A 282 -14.25 -15.38 -28.58
CA VAL A 282 -14.01 -16.64 -29.30
C VAL A 282 -15.17 -17.05 -30.19
N TRP A 283 -16.40 -16.63 -29.84
CA TRP A 283 -17.62 -16.92 -30.59
C TRP A 283 -18.69 -15.85 -30.39
N SER A 284 -19.56 -15.65 -31.37
CA SER A 284 -20.71 -14.76 -31.24
C SER A 284 -21.90 -15.24 -32.07
N ARG A 285 -23.11 -14.93 -31.59
CA ARG A 285 -24.35 -15.21 -32.31
C ARG A 285 -25.37 -14.12 -32.08
N ARG A 286 -26.01 -13.64 -33.16
CA ARG A 286 -27.14 -12.72 -33.06
C ARG A 286 -28.46 -13.45 -32.87
N ILE A 287 -29.20 -13.10 -31.82
CA ILE A 287 -30.50 -13.68 -31.51
C ILE A 287 -31.59 -12.61 -31.45
N ALA A 288 -32.83 -13.04 -31.63
CA ALA A 288 -34.00 -12.19 -31.42
C ALA A 288 -34.12 -11.84 -29.93
N GLN A 289 -34.46 -10.59 -29.61
CA GLN A 289 -34.82 -10.18 -28.27
C GLN A 289 -36.19 -10.75 -27.90
N ALA A 290 -36.33 -11.32 -26.71
CA ALA A 290 -37.62 -11.80 -26.23
C ALA A 290 -38.58 -10.63 -25.97
N ASP A 291 -39.85 -10.81 -26.29
CA ASP A 291 -40.87 -9.73 -26.30
C ASP A 291 -41.29 -9.28 -24.89
N ASP A 292 -41.01 -10.10 -23.87
CA ASP A 292 -41.30 -9.92 -22.45
C ASP A 292 -40.15 -9.28 -21.65
N THR A 293 -38.98 -9.09 -22.26
CA THR A 293 -37.85 -8.45 -21.57
C THR A 293 -38.12 -6.96 -21.34
N ASP A 294 -38.19 -6.52 -20.09
CA ASP A 294 -38.26 -5.09 -19.76
C ASP A 294 -36.91 -4.42 -20.02
N LEU A 295 -36.89 -3.49 -20.97
CA LEU A 295 -35.69 -2.70 -21.33
C LEU A 295 -35.79 -1.25 -20.84
N ALA A 296 -36.82 -0.88 -20.08
CA ALA A 296 -37.03 0.48 -19.61
C ALA A 296 -35.86 0.97 -18.73
N SER A 297 -35.36 0.10 -17.85
CA SER A 297 -34.19 0.36 -17.00
C SER A 297 -32.93 0.72 -17.83
N LEU A 298 -32.72 0.06 -18.97
CA LEU A 298 -31.59 0.36 -19.85
C LEU A 298 -31.69 1.77 -20.46
N VAL A 299 -32.90 2.23 -20.81
CA VAL A 299 -33.13 3.58 -21.35
C VAL A 299 -32.81 4.66 -20.31
N GLU A 300 -33.16 4.42 -19.05
CA GLU A 300 -32.82 5.32 -17.96
C GLU A 300 -31.30 5.41 -17.78
N LEU A 301 -30.61 4.28 -17.83
CA LEU A 301 -29.15 4.20 -17.76
C LEU A 301 -28.46 4.91 -18.94
N GLU A 302 -28.96 4.77 -20.18
CA GLU A 302 -28.44 5.51 -21.34
C GLU A 302 -28.50 7.03 -21.11
N LYS A 303 -29.63 7.52 -20.59
CA LYS A 303 -29.85 8.96 -20.37
C LYS A 303 -29.06 9.50 -19.19
N ALA A 304 -28.98 8.75 -18.09
CA ALA A 304 -28.33 9.18 -16.86
C ALA A 304 -26.80 9.19 -16.98
N HIS A 305 -26.23 8.25 -17.75
CA HIS A 305 -24.78 8.00 -17.76
C HIS A 305 -24.14 8.11 -19.15
N GLY A 306 -24.91 8.42 -20.20
CA GLY A 306 -24.37 8.59 -21.57
C GLY A 306 -23.86 7.30 -22.21
N ILE A 307 -24.34 6.15 -21.72
CA ILE A 307 -23.93 4.82 -22.18
C ILE A 307 -24.74 4.44 -23.40
N GLN A 308 -24.12 3.72 -24.33
CA GLN A 308 -24.76 3.25 -25.54
C GLN A 308 -24.97 1.73 -25.45
N PHE A 309 -26.22 1.29 -25.26
CA PHE A 309 -26.52 -0.14 -25.41
C PHE A 309 -26.62 -0.51 -26.88
N HIS A 310 -26.48 -1.81 -27.15
CA HIS A 310 -26.36 -2.36 -28.48
C HIS A 310 -27.51 -3.29 -28.84
N PHE A 311 -28.38 -2.79 -29.72
CA PHE A 311 -29.46 -3.55 -30.35
C PHE A 311 -29.39 -3.46 -31.88
N PHE A 312 -30.07 -4.35 -32.58
CA PHE A 312 -30.00 -4.45 -34.03
C PHE A 312 -31.38 -4.63 -34.66
N LEU A 313 -31.61 -3.99 -35.81
CA LEU A 313 -32.86 -4.08 -36.59
C LEU A 313 -33.07 -5.47 -37.21
N GLY A 314 -31.99 -6.22 -37.43
CA GLY A 314 -32.03 -7.51 -38.10
C GLY A 314 -30.77 -8.35 -37.84
N LYS A 315 -30.86 -9.64 -38.18
CA LYS A 315 -29.78 -10.63 -38.00
C LYS A 315 -28.45 -10.25 -38.68
N HIS A 316 -28.50 -9.42 -39.72
CA HIS A 316 -27.32 -9.00 -40.49
C HIS A 316 -27.03 -7.49 -40.39
N SER A 317 -27.74 -6.76 -39.53
CA SER A 317 -27.54 -5.32 -39.37
C SER A 317 -26.14 -5.00 -38.81
N ARG A 318 -25.36 -4.15 -39.47
CA ARG A 318 -24.03 -3.77 -38.97
C ARG A 318 -24.06 -2.61 -37.98
N GLN A 319 -25.12 -1.81 -38.02
CA GLN A 319 -25.27 -0.65 -37.16
C GLN A 319 -26.12 -0.99 -35.93
N SER A 320 -25.62 -0.55 -34.79
CA SER A 320 -26.28 -0.65 -33.50
C SER A 320 -27.37 0.41 -33.34
N LEU A 321 -28.37 0.11 -32.52
CA LEU A 321 -29.46 0.98 -32.09
C LEU A 321 -29.37 1.17 -30.58
N SER A 322 -29.74 2.35 -30.10
CA SER A 322 -29.87 2.64 -28.66
C SER A 322 -31.01 1.84 -28.02
N ALA A 323 -30.95 1.66 -26.69
CA ALA A 323 -32.04 1.11 -25.90
C ALA A 323 -33.34 1.92 -26.08
N ASP A 324 -33.26 3.26 -26.11
CA ASP A 324 -34.44 4.11 -26.33
C ASP A 324 -35.13 3.80 -27.67
N THR A 325 -34.34 3.58 -28.72
CA THR A 325 -34.87 3.20 -30.04
C THR A 325 -35.43 1.78 -30.03
N ALA A 326 -34.73 0.85 -29.39
CA ALA A 326 -35.15 -0.54 -29.21
C ALA A 326 -36.51 -0.65 -28.51
N VAL A 327 -36.70 0.04 -27.38
CA VAL A 327 -37.98 0.08 -26.64
C VAL A 327 -39.11 0.63 -27.51
N LYS A 328 -38.85 1.70 -28.28
CA LYS A 328 -39.85 2.28 -29.19
C LYS A 328 -40.24 1.32 -30.32
N LEU A 329 -39.31 0.49 -30.79
CA LEU A 329 -39.57 -0.52 -31.81
C LEU A 329 -40.36 -1.71 -31.24
N LEU A 330 -40.00 -2.21 -30.06
CA LEU A 330 -40.74 -3.26 -29.36
C LEU A 330 -42.19 -2.84 -29.07
N LYS A 331 -42.42 -1.60 -28.60
CA LYS A 331 -43.78 -1.03 -28.41
C LYS A 331 -44.61 -0.98 -29.70
N LYS A 332 -43.98 -1.04 -30.87
CA LYS A 332 -44.63 -1.10 -32.18
C LYS A 332 -44.70 -2.53 -32.74
N ASN A 333 -44.51 -3.56 -31.90
CA ASN A 333 -44.45 -4.97 -32.28
C ASN A 333 -43.42 -5.24 -33.40
N ARG A 334 -42.28 -4.54 -33.36
CA ARG A 334 -41.16 -4.78 -34.29
C ARG A 334 -40.08 -5.56 -33.56
N GLN A 335 -39.75 -6.74 -34.10
CA GLN A 335 -38.65 -7.56 -33.60
C GLN A 335 -37.33 -6.79 -33.65
N ILE A 336 -36.58 -6.85 -32.55
CA ILE A 336 -35.19 -6.41 -32.48
C ILE A 336 -34.28 -7.59 -32.12
N TYR A 337 -32.98 -7.39 -32.28
CA TYR A 337 -31.96 -8.40 -32.06
C TYR A 337 -30.85 -7.88 -31.15
N HIS A 338 -30.18 -8.79 -30.45
CA HIS A 338 -28.95 -8.53 -29.71
C HIS A 338 -27.94 -9.66 -29.94
N ASP A 339 -26.68 -9.40 -29.64
CA ASP A 339 -25.63 -10.41 -29.76
C ASP A 339 -25.49 -11.21 -28.47
N LEU A 340 -25.16 -12.49 -28.59
CA LEU A 340 -24.59 -13.32 -27.54
C LEU A 340 -23.10 -13.46 -27.83
N LEU A 341 -22.27 -13.19 -26.83
CA LEU A 341 -20.82 -13.15 -26.97
C LEU A 341 -20.20 -14.17 -26.04
N VAL A 342 -19.35 -15.05 -26.56
CA VAL A 342 -18.53 -15.96 -25.76
C VAL A 342 -17.14 -15.35 -25.65
N TYR A 343 -16.81 -14.89 -24.45
CA TYR A 343 -15.51 -14.35 -24.11
C TYR A 343 -14.66 -15.42 -23.45
N GLU A 344 -13.42 -15.55 -23.90
CA GLU A 344 -12.36 -16.28 -23.21
C GLU A 344 -11.33 -15.27 -22.70
N ALA A 345 -10.85 -15.43 -21.48
CA ALA A 345 -9.91 -14.50 -20.88
C ALA A 345 -8.79 -15.19 -20.12
N ASN A 346 -7.57 -14.68 -20.31
CA ASN A 346 -6.37 -15.07 -19.58
C ASN A 346 -6.02 -14.00 -18.55
N THR A 347 -5.29 -14.35 -17.49
CA THR A 347 -4.86 -13.36 -16.49
C THR A 347 -3.66 -12.56 -17.01
N ARG A 348 -3.72 -11.23 -16.94
CA ARG A 348 -2.59 -10.33 -17.23
C ARG A 348 -1.56 -10.43 -16.11
N PHE A 349 -0.27 -10.48 -16.45
CA PHE A 349 0.85 -10.58 -15.49
C PHE A 349 0.62 -11.68 -14.44
N GLU A 350 0.21 -12.87 -14.91
CA GLU A 350 -0.48 -13.90 -14.13
C GLU A 350 0.14 -14.18 -12.75
N LYS A 351 1.45 -14.44 -12.70
CA LYS A 351 2.15 -14.77 -11.47
C LYS A 351 2.00 -13.66 -10.42
N SER A 352 2.32 -12.43 -10.79
CA SER A 352 2.26 -11.27 -9.92
C SER A 352 0.81 -10.93 -9.53
N THR A 353 -0.12 -11.02 -10.47
CA THR A 353 -1.56 -10.79 -10.23
C THR A 353 -2.13 -11.78 -9.21
N PHE A 354 -1.90 -13.08 -9.39
CA PHE A 354 -2.37 -14.08 -8.43
C PHE A 354 -1.69 -13.95 -7.07
N GLY A 355 -0.38 -13.71 -7.03
CA GLY A 355 0.35 -13.47 -5.79
C GLY A 355 -0.23 -12.26 -5.04
N PHE A 356 -0.39 -11.13 -5.71
CA PHE A 356 -0.95 -9.91 -5.12
C PHE A 356 -2.39 -10.10 -4.62
N VAL A 357 -3.28 -10.67 -5.44
CA VAL A 357 -4.67 -10.91 -5.07
C VAL A 357 -4.78 -11.85 -3.86
N ARG A 358 -4.00 -12.93 -3.83
CA ARG A 358 -3.96 -13.86 -2.70
C ARG A 358 -3.40 -13.19 -1.44
N ASN A 359 -2.40 -12.33 -1.59
CA ASN A 359 -1.85 -11.57 -0.47
C ASN A 359 -2.88 -10.60 0.10
N LEU A 360 -3.62 -9.86 -0.73
CA LEU A 360 -4.69 -8.97 -0.27
C LEU A 360 -5.77 -9.73 0.51
N LYS A 361 -6.19 -10.89 0.02
CA LYS A 361 -7.17 -11.73 0.72
C LYS A 361 -6.62 -12.19 2.08
N ALA A 362 -5.37 -12.64 2.13
CA ALA A 362 -4.75 -13.07 3.39
C ALA A 362 -4.50 -11.92 4.37
N LEU A 363 -4.42 -10.67 3.89
CA LEU A 363 -4.36 -9.45 4.70
C LEU A 363 -5.74 -8.95 5.17
N GLU A 364 -6.83 -9.60 4.72
CA GLU A 364 -8.24 -9.20 4.92
C GLU A 364 -8.58 -7.85 4.24
N LEU A 365 -7.92 -7.57 3.12
CA LEU A 365 -8.08 -6.32 2.34
C LEU A 365 -8.90 -6.53 1.05
N ASP A 366 -9.89 -7.42 1.06
CA ASP A 366 -10.74 -7.70 -0.11
C ASP A 366 -11.52 -6.47 -0.60
N SER A 367 -11.83 -5.51 0.28
CA SER A 367 -12.49 -4.26 -0.12
C SER A 367 -11.62 -3.44 -1.08
N LEU A 368 -10.32 -3.35 -0.79
CA LEU A 368 -9.35 -2.61 -1.61
C LEU A 368 -9.28 -3.18 -3.01
N ARG A 369 -9.27 -4.51 -3.10
CA ARG A 369 -9.19 -5.22 -4.37
C ARG A 369 -10.32 -4.80 -5.33
N LYS A 370 -11.53 -4.61 -4.82
CA LYS A 370 -12.69 -4.17 -5.61
C LYS A 370 -12.55 -2.74 -6.11
N GLU A 371 -11.84 -1.90 -5.35
CA GLU A 371 -11.62 -0.50 -5.69
C GLU A 371 -10.50 -0.31 -6.74
N LEU A 372 -9.56 -1.25 -6.83
CA LEU A 372 -8.42 -1.17 -7.75
C LEU A 372 -8.81 -1.36 -9.22
N ASP A 373 -8.09 -0.65 -10.10
CA ASP A 373 -8.22 -0.74 -11.56
C ASP A 373 -6.96 -1.32 -12.19
N PHE A 374 -6.95 -2.63 -12.44
CA PHE A 374 -5.80 -3.32 -13.01
C PHE A 374 -5.55 -2.93 -14.48
N SER A 375 -6.48 -2.24 -15.15
CA SER A 375 -6.29 -1.76 -16.52
C SER A 375 -5.15 -0.75 -16.62
N ARG A 376 -4.91 0.00 -15.54
CA ARG A 376 -3.93 1.09 -15.47
C ARG A 376 -2.55 0.66 -14.98
N MET A 377 -2.41 -0.60 -14.57
CA MET A 377 -1.19 -1.10 -13.96
C MET A 377 -0.26 -1.75 -15.01
N SER A 378 1.03 -1.44 -14.91
CA SER A 378 2.11 -2.11 -15.65
C SER A 378 2.51 -3.44 -15.00
N GLU A 379 3.32 -4.24 -15.68
CA GLU A 379 3.87 -5.49 -15.12
C GLU A 379 4.75 -5.22 -13.90
N GLU A 380 5.57 -4.17 -13.98
CA GLU A 380 6.49 -3.72 -12.94
C GLU A 380 5.72 -3.27 -11.70
N GLN A 381 4.64 -2.50 -11.87
CA GLN A 381 3.74 -2.12 -10.78
C GLN A 381 3.13 -3.35 -10.12
N MET A 382 2.61 -4.29 -10.91
CA MET A 382 2.01 -5.52 -10.38
C MET A 382 3.00 -6.40 -9.62
N SER A 383 4.23 -6.54 -10.16
CA SER A 383 5.33 -7.26 -9.51
C SER A 383 5.72 -6.61 -8.17
N PHE A 384 5.84 -5.28 -8.15
CA PHE A 384 6.13 -4.54 -6.93
C PHE A 384 5.01 -4.68 -5.88
N LEU A 385 3.75 -4.56 -6.29
CA LEU A 385 2.59 -4.71 -5.40
C LEU A 385 2.48 -6.11 -4.80
N GLU A 386 2.80 -7.17 -5.57
CA GLU A 386 2.92 -8.54 -5.05
C GLU A 386 3.95 -8.59 -3.92
N ARG A 387 5.13 -7.99 -4.12
CA ARG A 387 6.21 -8.00 -3.11
C ARG A 387 5.88 -7.14 -1.89
N LEU A 388 5.31 -5.95 -2.11
CA LEU A 388 4.89 -5.06 -1.03
C LEU A 388 3.84 -5.74 -0.15
N SER A 389 2.80 -6.31 -0.75
CA SER A 389 1.77 -7.08 -0.03
C SER A 389 2.34 -8.32 0.65
N GLY A 390 3.31 -9.00 0.03
CA GLY A 390 4.04 -10.11 0.64
C GLY A 390 4.89 -9.71 1.84
N SER A 391 5.49 -8.52 1.82
CA SER A 391 6.20 -7.95 2.98
C SER A 391 5.24 -7.64 4.12
N LEU A 392 4.10 -7.01 3.80
CA LEU A 392 3.03 -6.69 4.75
C LEU A 392 2.41 -7.93 5.40
N LEU A 393 2.35 -9.07 4.69
CA LEU A 393 1.93 -10.35 5.26
C LEU A 393 2.89 -10.88 6.32
N LYS A 394 4.20 -10.67 6.14
CA LYS A 394 5.20 -11.06 7.14
C LYS A 394 5.14 -10.17 8.36
N SER A 395 4.92 -8.87 8.14
CA SER A 395 4.74 -7.88 9.19
C SER A 395 3.96 -6.68 8.65
N LYS A 396 2.79 -6.39 9.25
CA LYS A 396 2.04 -5.15 8.98
C LYS A 396 2.71 -3.90 9.59
N ALA A 397 3.90 -4.00 10.17
CA ALA A 397 4.65 -2.83 10.66
C ALA A 397 5.42 -2.15 9.52
N LEU A 398 5.60 -0.83 9.62
CA LEU A 398 6.41 -0.03 8.70
C LEU A 398 7.67 0.47 9.43
N PRO A 399 8.74 -0.35 9.46
CA PRO A 399 9.90 -0.07 10.31
C PRO A 399 10.61 1.21 9.87
N TYR A 400 11.30 1.84 10.82
CA TYR A 400 12.20 2.95 10.55
C TYR A 400 13.48 2.44 9.91
N PRO A 401 13.81 2.87 8.67
CA PRO A 401 15.06 2.47 8.07
C PRO A 401 16.25 3.08 8.81
N HIS A 402 17.38 2.37 8.72
CA HIS A 402 18.67 2.87 9.19
C HIS A 402 19.00 4.21 8.52
N GLU A 403 19.68 5.11 9.23
CA GLU A 403 20.06 6.44 8.72
C GLU A 403 20.85 6.41 7.41
N ARG A 404 21.70 5.39 7.23
CA ARG A 404 22.47 5.12 5.99
C ARG A 404 21.69 4.39 4.88
N GLY A 405 20.45 4.01 5.15
CA GLY A 405 19.75 2.92 4.44
C GLY A 405 20.15 1.56 4.99
N ASP A 406 19.20 0.61 4.92
CA ASP A 406 19.38 -0.69 5.54
C ASP A 406 20.52 -1.49 4.91
N MET A 407 21.16 -2.32 5.72
CA MET A 407 22.26 -3.19 5.29
C MET A 407 21.88 -4.06 4.08
N SER A 408 20.62 -4.50 3.98
CA SER A 408 20.11 -5.28 2.84
C SER A 408 20.17 -4.50 1.52
N LEU A 409 19.79 -3.22 1.53
CA LEU A 409 19.86 -2.31 0.39
C LEU A 409 21.33 -2.04 0.03
N ARG A 410 22.15 -1.69 1.02
CA ARG A 410 23.58 -1.38 0.80
C ARG A 410 24.32 -2.57 0.19
N LYS A 411 24.03 -3.81 0.63
CA LYS A 411 24.58 -5.05 0.04
C LYS A 411 24.17 -5.27 -1.41
N ARG A 412 22.91 -5.00 -1.75
CA ARG A 412 22.40 -5.10 -3.13
C ARG A 412 23.04 -4.08 -4.05
N LEU A 413 23.08 -2.83 -3.60
CA LEU A 413 23.74 -1.75 -4.32
C LEU A 413 25.24 -2.04 -4.53
N ALA A 414 25.96 -2.47 -3.49
CA ALA A 414 27.36 -2.89 -3.61
C ALA A 414 27.55 -4.02 -4.63
N SER A 415 26.66 -5.02 -4.62
CA SER A 415 26.68 -6.14 -5.56
C SER A 415 26.43 -5.69 -7.00
N PHE A 416 25.44 -4.82 -7.21
CA PHE A 416 25.14 -4.22 -8.50
C PHE A 416 26.34 -3.41 -9.03
N LEU A 417 26.89 -2.52 -8.22
CA LEU A 417 28.04 -1.69 -8.59
C LEU A 417 29.25 -2.56 -8.94
N ARG A 418 29.49 -3.65 -8.21
CA ARG A 418 30.59 -4.57 -8.49
C ARG A 418 30.39 -5.32 -9.81
N ILE A 419 29.21 -5.88 -10.05
CA ILE A 419 28.94 -6.74 -11.20
C ILE A 419 28.79 -5.93 -12.48
N TYR A 420 27.99 -4.86 -12.46
CA TYR A 420 27.60 -4.12 -13.66
C TYR A 420 28.37 -2.81 -13.86
N CYS A 421 28.81 -2.14 -12.77
CA CYS A 421 29.56 -0.89 -12.85
C CYS A 421 31.08 -1.06 -12.66
N HIS A 422 31.54 -2.30 -12.42
CA HIS A 422 32.94 -2.64 -12.15
C HIS A 422 33.55 -1.81 -11.01
N THR A 423 32.74 -1.49 -9.99
CA THR A 423 33.13 -0.65 -8.86
C THR A 423 32.91 -1.44 -7.57
N ALA A 424 34.00 -1.82 -6.90
CA ALA A 424 33.94 -2.62 -5.67
C ALA A 424 33.97 -1.70 -4.43
N LEU A 425 32.85 -1.69 -3.70
CA LEU A 425 32.67 -0.98 -2.43
C LEU A 425 32.17 -1.95 -1.36
N GLU A 426 32.59 -1.75 -0.13
CA GLU A 426 32.03 -2.47 1.01
C GLU A 426 30.67 -1.85 1.40
N PRO A 427 29.66 -2.64 1.78
CA PRO A 427 28.36 -2.11 2.18
C PRO A 427 28.42 -1.06 3.30
N ASP A 428 29.37 -1.18 4.23
CA ASP A 428 29.59 -0.23 5.34
C ASP A 428 30.04 1.17 4.89
N ASP A 429 30.59 1.25 3.69
CA ASP A 429 31.11 2.47 3.07
C ASP A 429 30.06 3.20 2.22
N ILE A 430 28.88 2.61 2.05
CA ILE A 430 27.80 3.17 1.25
C ILE A 430 26.84 3.92 2.16
N PHE A 431 26.62 5.19 1.86
CA PHE A 431 25.53 6.00 2.42
C PHE A 431 24.46 6.19 1.35
N VAL A 432 23.21 5.82 1.66
CA VAL A 432 22.07 6.07 0.79
C VAL A 432 21.15 7.11 1.43
N ALA A 433 20.89 8.19 0.70
CA ALA A 433 19.95 9.25 1.05
C ALA A 433 18.64 9.09 0.26
N PRO A 434 17.52 9.68 0.74
CA PRO A 434 16.25 9.62 0.04
C PRO A 434 16.25 10.37 -1.30
N GLU A 435 17.00 11.47 -1.42
CA GLU A 435 17.00 12.31 -2.62
C GLU A 435 18.37 12.96 -2.83
N ARG A 436 18.74 13.26 -4.06
CA ARG A 436 20.00 13.95 -4.39
C ARG A 436 20.11 15.32 -3.75
N ARG A 437 19.00 16.05 -3.68
CA ARG A 437 18.97 17.37 -3.03
C ARG A 437 19.26 17.28 -1.55
N VAL A 438 18.72 16.26 -0.89
CA VAL A 438 18.97 16.00 0.53
C VAL A 438 20.45 15.69 0.75
N LEU A 439 21.02 14.80 -0.07
CA LEU A 439 22.44 14.49 -0.04
C LEU A 439 23.34 15.71 -0.26
N LEU A 440 23.03 16.53 -1.27
CA LEU A 440 23.77 17.77 -1.55
C LEU A 440 23.63 18.77 -0.40
N SER A 441 22.44 18.91 0.20
CA SER A 441 22.21 19.79 1.34
C SER A 441 23.07 19.40 2.55
N MET A 442 23.20 18.11 2.85
CA MET A 442 24.08 17.62 3.91
C MET A 442 25.56 17.96 3.62
N ILE A 443 26.00 17.80 2.37
CA ILE A 443 27.36 18.19 1.97
C ILE A 443 27.57 19.69 2.19
N LEU A 444 26.65 20.54 1.71
CA LEU A 444 26.74 21.99 1.86
C LEU A 444 26.73 22.40 3.34
N ASP A 445 25.84 21.84 4.15
CA ASP A 445 25.77 22.09 5.58
C ASP A 445 27.02 21.61 6.34
N MET A 446 27.76 20.63 5.82
CA MET A 446 29.01 20.16 6.41
C MET A 446 30.21 21.05 6.04
N VAL A 447 30.30 21.51 4.78
CA VAL A 447 31.55 22.08 4.24
C VAL A 447 31.45 23.49 3.64
N ALA A 448 30.26 24.02 3.34
CA ALA A 448 30.10 25.33 2.67
C ALA A 448 29.85 26.47 3.68
N ARG A 449 30.48 27.62 3.50
CA ARG A 449 30.41 28.79 4.38
C ARG A 449 29.82 29.99 3.66
N ALA A 450 29.32 30.96 4.44
CA ALA A 450 28.90 32.25 3.91
C ALA A 450 29.99 32.92 3.08
N GLY A 451 29.67 33.28 1.84
CA GLY A 451 30.59 33.88 0.87
C GLY A 451 31.37 32.89 0.00
N ASP A 452 31.29 31.58 0.26
CA ASP A 452 31.98 30.60 -0.59
C ASP A 452 31.43 30.62 -2.02
N SER A 453 32.34 30.58 -2.99
CA SER A 453 32.01 30.49 -4.42
C SER A 453 31.67 29.05 -4.80
N VAL A 454 30.52 28.87 -5.44
CA VAL A 454 30.04 27.58 -5.97
C VAL A 454 29.85 27.69 -7.47
N LEU A 455 30.48 26.80 -8.23
CA LEU A 455 30.25 26.68 -9.67
C LEU A 455 29.25 25.55 -9.92
N ILE A 456 28.17 25.82 -10.64
CA ILE A 456 27.14 24.81 -10.95
C ILE A 456 26.89 24.69 -12.45
N SER A 457 26.79 23.46 -12.94
CA SER A 457 26.35 23.16 -14.30
C SER A 457 24.95 23.71 -14.58
N GLN A 458 24.74 24.28 -15.77
CA GLN A 458 23.48 24.90 -16.16
C GLN A 458 22.31 23.89 -16.17
N SER A 459 22.54 22.65 -16.60
CA SER A 459 21.52 21.58 -16.55
C SER A 459 21.05 21.27 -15.12
N LEU A 460 21.93 21.39 -14.13
CA LEU A 460 21.64 21.09 -12.72
C LEU A 460 20.88 22.21 -12.00
N ARG A 461 20.78 23.41 -12.60
CA ARG A 461 19.95 24.51 -12.07
C ARG A 461 18.50 24.07 -11.88
N SER A 462 17.92 23.38 -12.85
CA SER A 462 16.54 22.86 -12.74
C SER A 462 16.34 21.90 -11.56
N VAL A 463 17.39 21.19 -11.16
CA VAL A 463 17.38 20.20 -10.07
C VAL A 463 17.58 20.87 -8.71
N TYR A 464 18.50 21.83 -8.61
CA TYR A 464 18.96 22.39 -7.34
C TYR A 464 18.57 23.85 -7.10
N ASP A 465 17.90 24.55 -8.01
CA ASP A 465 17.58 25.96 -7.83
C ASP A 465 16.73 26.24 -6.60
N LYS A 466 15.75 25.38 -6.31
CA LYS A 466 14.98 25.48 -5.07
C LYS A 466 15.91 25.38 -3.84
N LEU A 467 16.91 24.49 -3.85
CA LEU A 467 17.90 24.41 -2.76
C LEU A 467 18.60 25.76 -2.56
N PHE A 468 19.16 26.34 -3.62
CA PHE A 468 19.91 27.60 -3.49
C PHE A 468 19.04 28.85 -3.30
N SER A 469 17.81 28.86 -3.82
CA SER A 469 16.92 30.04 -3.80
C SER A 469 16.01 30.12 -2.58
N THR A 470 15.50 29.00 -2.06
CA THR A 470 14.49 29.02 -1.00
C THR A 470 14.97 28.41 0.31
N THR A 471 15.92 27.45 0.29
CA THR A 471 16.24 26.64 1.49
C THR A 471 17.30 27.22 2.43
N GLY A 472 17.82 28.43 2.15
CA GLY A 472 18.70 29.17 3.06
C GLY A 472 20.16 29.30 2.62
N TYR A 473 20.53 28.79 1.45
CA TYR A 473 21.90 28.87 0.89
C TYR A 473 22.16 30.13 0.06
N THR A 474 21.33 31.17 0.19
CA THR A 474 21.48 32.45 -0.51
C THR A 474 22.74 33.23 -0.09
N HIS A 475 23.43 32.76 0.95
CA HIS A 475 24.70 33.28 1.42
C HIS A 475 25.90 32.75 0.61
N LEU A 476 25.71 31.80 -0.30
CA LEU A 476 26.74 31.27 -1.20
C LEU A 476 26.78 32.10 -2.50
N ASN A 477 27.99 32.26 -3.05
CA ASN A 477 28.21 32.95 -4.32
C ASN A 477 28.09 31.95 -5.48
N LEU A 478 26.87 31.75 -5.98
CA LEU A 478 26.57 30.77 -7.03
C LEU A 478 26.83 31.33 -8.43
N THR A 479 27.68 30.66 -9.20
CA THR A 479 27.95 30.95 -10.61
C THR A 479 27.52 29.76 -11.47
N SER A 480 26.76 30.01 -12.53
CA SER A 480 26.41 28.97 -13.50
C SER A 480 27.49 28.84 -14.58
N ALA A 481 27.89 27.61 -14.88
CA ALA A 481 28.71 27.26 -16.03
C ALA A 481 27.87 26.56 -17.10
N ASN A 482 28.23 26.72 -18.37
CA ASN A 482 27.73 25.83 -19.41
C ASN A 482 28.24 24.40 -19.17
N ASP A 483 27.55 23.42 -19.72
CA ASP A 483 27.87 22.00 -19.50
C ASP A 483 29.01 21.50 -20.42
N ASP A 484 29.86 22.41 -20.92
CA ASP A 484 31.06 22.07 -21.70
C ASP A 484 32.30 21.99 -20.79
N LEU A 485 33.06 20.90 -20.89
CA LEU A 485 34.22 20.67 -20.02
C LEU A 485 35.30 21.75 -20.14
N HIS A 486 35.54 22.27 -21.35
CA HIS A 486 36.58 23.27 -21.56
C HIS A 486 36.21 24.58 -20.87
N GLU A 487 34.97 25.04 -21.07
CA GLU A 487 34.46 26.25 -20.40
C GLU A 487 34.41 26.09 -18.88
N ILE A 488 34.02 24.90 -18.38
CA ILE A 488 34.06 24.59 -16.95
C ILE A 488 35.48 24.76 -16.40
N PHE A 489 36.51 24.26 -17.09
CA PHE A 489 37.89 24.38 -16.63
C PHE A 489 38.41 25.83 -16.66
N GLU A 490 38.02 26.61 -17.67
CA GLU A 490 38.34 28.04 -17.71
C GLU A 490 37.72 28.78 -16.50
N LEU A 491 36.44 28.53 -16.21
CA LEU A 491 35.74 29.12 -15.06
C LEU A 491 36.30 28.63 -13.72
N ASP A 492 36.62 27.35 -13.61
CA ASP A 492 37.27 26.76 -12.43
C ASP A 492 38.59 27.48 -12.13
N ASN A 493 39.45 27.64 -13.15
CA ASN A 493 40.73 28.33 -13.00
C ASN A 493 40.56 29.83 -12.70
N ALA A 494 39.59 30.50 -13.33
CA ALA A 494 39.39 31.94 -13.20
C ALA A 494 38.71 32.35 -11.89
N LEU A 495 37.73 31.59 -11.43
CA LEU A 495 36.89 31.92 -10.28
C LEU A 495 37.35 31.28 -8.97
N ALA A 496 38.19 30.25 -9.06
CA ALA A 496 38.65 29.46 -7.93
C ALA A 496 37.52 29.05 -6.96
N PRO A 497 36.45 28.39 -7.46
CA PRO A 497 35.32 28.01 -6.62
C PRO A 497 35.74 26.99 -5.56
N ARG A 498 35.12 27.03 -4.39
CA ARG A 498 35.35 26.02 -3.34
C ARG A 498 34.67 24.70 -3.69
N LEU A 499 33.45 24.78 -4.24
CA LEU A 499 32.68 23.62 -4.68
C LEU A 499 32.29 23.77 -6.14
N LEU A 500 32.41 22.67 -6.88
CA LEU A 500 31.93 22.51 -8.23
C LEU A 500 30.87 21.42 -8.24
N ILE A 501 29.68 21.73 -8.75
CA ILE A 501 28.55 20.80 -8.88
C ILE A 501 28.28 20.65 -10.38
N LEU A 502 28.76 19.58 -10.98
CA LEU A 502 28.93 19.48 -12.43
C LEU A 502 28.12 18.31 -13.00
N ALA A 503 27.56 18.53 -14.18
CA ALA A 503 27.03 17.50 -15.06
C ALA A 503 27.47 17.79 -16.51
N PRO A 504 28.75 17.56 -16.84
CA PRO A 504 29.27 17.90 -18.16
C PRO A 504 28.60 17.08 -19.26
N ASN A 505 28.26 17.69 -20.40
CA ASN A 505 27.65 17.03 -21.57
C ASN A 505 28.48 15.86 -22.10
N SER A 506 29.79 15.90 -21.87
CA SER A 506 30.71 14.82 -22.23
C SER A 506 30.47 13.52 -21.46
N MET A 507 29.74 13.55 -20.34
CA MET A 507 29.36 12.37 -19.56
C MET A 507 28.17 11.60 -20.14
N THR A 508 27.38 12.22 -21.04
CA THR A 508 26.34 11.51 -21.81
C THR A 508 26.93 10.45 -22.73
N ARG A 509 28.17 10.66 -23.21
CA ARG A 509 28.97 9.69 -23.97
C ARG A 509 30.40 9.71 -23.45
N PRO A 510 30.64 9.11 -22.28
CA PRO A 510 31.90 9.26 -21.57
C PRO A 510 33.01 8.51 -22.31
N SER A 511 34.22 9.04 -22.21
CA SER A 511 35.44 8.42 -22.75
C SER A 511 36.58 8.56 -21.74
N MET A 512 37.59 7.70 -21.85
CA MET A 512 38.81 7.79 -21.03
C MET A 512 39.47 9.18 -21.10
N ILE A 513 39.36 9.85 -22.25
CA ILE A 513 39.92 11.18 -22.47
C ILE A 513 39.17 12.22 -21.63
N ASN A 514 37.84 12.23 -21.70
CA ASN A 514 37.03 13.26 -21.03
C ASN A 514 37.02 13.07 -19.51
N VAL A 515 36.87 11.84 -19.02
CA VAL A 515 36.94 11.52 -17.58
C VAL A 515 38.36 11.79 -17.06
N GLY A 516 39.38 11.41 -17.83
CA GLY A 516 40.77 11.71 -17.49
C GLY A 516 41.07 13.20 -17.40
N ALA A 517 40.57 14.01 -18.34
CA ALA A 517 40.77 15.46 -18.32
C ALA A 517 40.17 16.11 -17.06
N LEU A 518 38.97 15.68 -16.65
CA LEU A 518 38.33 16.10 -15.41
C LEU A 518 39.18 15.72 -14.18
N PHE A 519 39.72 14.50 -14.15
CA PHE A 519 40.57 14.04 -13.05
C PHE A 519 41.90 14.79 -12.97
N GLU A 520 42.52 15.12 -14.11
CA GLU A 520 43.72 15.94 -14.14
C GLU A 520 43.44 17.37 -13.66
N GLN A 521 42.32 17.98 -14.08
CA GLN A 521 41.92 19.29 -13.57
C GLN A 521 41.74 19.27 -12.05
N ALA A 522 41.03 18.27 -11.51
CA ALA A 522 40.80 18.17 -10.07
C ALA A 522 42.09 17.94 -9.26
N LYS A 523 43.11 17.28 -9.83
CA LYS A 523 44.43 17.11 -9.19
C LYS A 523 45.21 18.43 -9.09
N LEU A 524 44.97 19.39 -9.99
CA LEU A 524 45.61 20.71 -9.92
C LEU A 524 45.10 21.52 -8.72
N HIS A 525 43.86 21.26 -8.28
CA HIS A 525 43.17 21.99 -7.23
C HIS A 525 42.66 21.05 -6.11
N PRO A 526 43.57 20.42 -5.35
CA PRO A 526 43.22 19.42 -4.32
C PRO A 526 42.37 19.99 -3.17
N GLU A 527 42.30 21.32 -3.02
CA GLU A 527 41.52 22.03 -2.01
C GLU A 527 40.02 22.19 -2.35
N ARG A 528 39.62 21.87 -3.58
CA ARG A 528 38.24 22.08 -4.09
C ARG A 528 37.48 20.76 -4.16
N PHE A 529 36.17 20.81 -3.97
CA PHE A 529 35.29 19.63 -4.16
C PHE A 529 34.67 19.62 -5.55
N TYR A 530 34.86 18.53 -6.29
CA TYR A 530 34.23 18.28 -7.57
C TYR A 530 33.12 17.24 -7.39
N ILE A 531 31.88 17.69 -7.24
CA ILE A 531 30.68 16.86 -7.15
C ILE A 531 30.14 16.65 -8.56
N ILE A 532 30.28 15.44 -9.09
CA ILE A 532 29.83 15.08 -10.43
C ILE A 532 28.47 14.39 -10.31
N ASP A 533 27.40 15.12 -10.60
CA ASP A 533 26.04 14.57 -10.64
C ASP A 533 25.80 13.91 -12.01
N ASP A 534 26.00 12.59 -12.06
CA ASP A 534 25.88 11.78 -13.28
C ASP A 534 24.57 10.96 -13.29
N SER A 535 23.58 11.42 -12.52
CA SER A 535 22.31 10.70 -12.29
C SER A 535 21.48 10.54 -13.57
N ALA A 536 21.57 11.50 -14.50
CA ALA A 536 20.88 11.42 -15.78
C ALA A 536 21.39 10.25 -16.66
N ASN A 537 22.61 9.78 -16.42
CA ASN A 537 23.27 8.72 -17.20
C ASN A 537 23.36 7.38 -16.42
N PHE A 538 22.78 7.32 -15.23
CA PHE A 538 22.77 6.10 -14.41
C PHE A 538 21.50 5.28 -14.67
N ASP A 539 21.65 3.96 -14.79
CA ASP A 539 20.57 3.02 -15.06
C ASP A 539 20.74 1.75 -14.20
N ILE A 540 19.66 1.27 -13.58
CA ILE A 540 19.63 -0.08 -12.99
C ILE A 540 19.33 -1.06 -14.13
N ASP A 541 20.35 -1.34 -14.91
CA ASP A 541 20.23 -2.11 -16.16
C ASP A 541 21.50 -2.96 -16.38
N SER A 542 21.35 -4.03 -17.16
CA SER A 542 22.43 -4.99 -17.46
C SER A 542 23.11 -4.76 -18.80
N SER A 543 22.70 -3.75 -19.59
CA SER A 543 23.29 -3.48 -20.91
C SER A 543 24.75 -3.03 -20.80
N LEU A 544 25.50 -3.33 -21.86
CA LEU A 544 26.91 -2.96 -21.96
C LEU A 544 27.15 -1.46 -22.11
N GLU A 545 26.13 -0.66 -22.42
CA GLU A 545 26.23 0.80 -22.57
C GLU A 545 25.78 1.55 -21.29
N ALA A 546 25.15 0.86 -20.33
CA ALA A 546 24.75 1.45 -19.06
C ALA A 546 25.96 1.81 -18.18
N ASN A 547 25.82 2.90 -17.42
CA ASN A 547 26.75 3.31 -16.35
C ASN A 547 28.22 3.45 -16.82
N MET A 548 28.43 3.85 -18.07
CA MET A 548 29.77 3.88 -18.69
C MET A 548 30.75 4.82 -17.98
N THR A 549 30.27 5.92 -17.40
CA THR A 549 31.11 6.86 -16.63
C THR A 549 31.81 6.13 -15.47
N LEU A 550 31.08 5.35 -14.66
CA LEU A 550 31.66 4.57 -13.57
C LEU A 550 32.61 3.49 -14.06
N ARG A 551 32.23 2.77 -15.13
CA ARG A 551 33.07 1.70 -15.70
C ARG A 551 34.39 2.22 -16.23
N ILE A 552 34.41 3.42 -16.81
CA ILE A 552 35.62 4.12 -17.24
C ILE A 552 36.40 4.61 -16.02
N ALA A 553 35.74 5.29 -15.09
CA ALA A 553 36.38 5.87 -13.92
C ALA A 553 37.03 4.81 -13.00
N SER A 554 36.43 3.63 -12.87
CA SER A 554 36.98 2.49 -12.11
C SER A 554 38.30 1.93 -12.66
N GLN A 555 38.61 2.16 -13.94
CA GLN A 555 39.87 1.77 -14.57
C GLN A 555 40.98 2.81 -14.36
N MET A 556 40.66 3.93 -13.73
CA MET A 556 41.54 5.08 -13.50
C MET A 556 41.74 5.31 -12.01
N LYS A 557 42.83 5.98 -11.64
CA LYS A 557 43.02 6.43 -10.26
C LYS A 557 42.20 7.70 -10.03
N MET A 558 41.04 7.56 -9.39
CA MET A 558 40.17 8.69 -9.03
C MET A 558 40.87 9.64 -8.04
N PRO A 559 40.88 10.97 -8.29
CA PRO A 559 41.33 11.96 -7.31
C PRO A 559 40.46 11.93 -6.05
N SER A 560 41.04 12.21 -4.88
CA SER A 560 40.31 12.17 -3.61
C SER A 560 39.21 13.22 -3.50
N ASN A 561 39.32 14.30 -4.25
CA ASN A 561 38.41 15.44 -4.25
C ASN A 561 37.35 15.42 -5.37
N VAL A 562 37.29 14.32 -6.15
CA VAL A 562 36.22 14.08 -7.13
C VAL A 562 35.24 13.07 -6.58
N ILE A 563 34.00 13.48 -6.37
CA ILE A 563 32.94 12.69 -5.76
C ILE A 563 31.83 12.55 -6.80
N PHE A 564 31.46 11.33 -7.14
CA PHE A 564 30.30 11.11 -7.99
C PHE A 564 29.04 11.01 -7.15
N LEU A 565 27.99 11.70 -7.56
CA LEU A 565 26.67 11.67 -6.97
C LEU A 565 25.72 11.02 -7.97
N TYR A 566 25.05 9.97 -7.51
CA TYR A 566 24.08 9.22 -8.29
C TYR A 566 22.74 9.23 -7.60
N GLY A 567 21.72 9.76 -8.27
CA GLY A 567 20.31 9.58 -7.94
C GLY A 567 19.65 8.61 -8.89
N LEU A 568 18.80 7.76 -8.35
CA LEU A 568 17.98 6.82 -9.08
C LEU A 568 16.73 7.55 -9.60
N VAL A 569 16.88 8.29 -10.70
CA VAL A 569 15.86 9.24 -11.20
C VAL A 569 15.01 8.70 -12.35
N LYS A 570 15.36 7.55 -12.90
CA LYS A 570 14.68 6.93 -14.06
C LYS A 570 13.60 5.93 -13.64
N ASN A 571 12.96 6.19 -12.51
CA ASN A 571 11.89 5.35 -11.99
C ASN A 571 10.61 5.52 -12.82
N THR A 572 10.22 4.47 -13.54
CA THR A 572 9.00 4.47 -14.37
C THR A 572 7.73 4.09 -13.59
N VAL A 573 7.87 3.39 -12.47
CA VAL A 573 6.74 2.92 -11.64
C VAL A 573 6.21 4.02 -10.75
N CYS A 574 7.10 4.75 -10.08
CA CYS A 574 6.76 5.81 -9.14
C CYS A 574 7.79 6.95 -9.28
N PRO A 575 7.64 7.87 -10.25
CA PRO A 575 8.69 8.83 -10.62
C PRO A 575 9.11 9.80 -9.51
N ASP A 576 8.32 9.92 -8.45
CA ASP A 576 8.59 10.71 -7.24
C ASP A 576 9.38 9.95 -6.17
N LEU A 577 9.64 8.64 -6.35
CA LEU A 577 10.56 7.89 -5.51
C LEU A 577 11.97 7.93 -6.08
N GLU A 578 12.83 8.63 -5.37
CA GLU A 578 14.27 8.68 -5.62
C GLU A 578 15.02 7.95 -4.50
N LEU A 579 16.26 7.54 -4.76
CA LEU A 579 17.31 7.34 -3.76
C LEU A 579 18.59 7.90 -4.33
N SER A 580 19.51 8.33 -3.49
CA SER A 580 20.81 8.82 -3.93
C SER A 580 21.96 8.27 -3.10
N PHE A 581 23.13 8.14 -3.71
CA PHE A 581 24.34 7.69 -3.06
C PHE A 581 25.57 8.35 -3.68
N LEU A 582 26.71 8.23 -3.00
CA LEU A 582 27.99 8.77 -3.46
C LEU A 582 28.96 7.64 -3.80
N ILE A 583 29.84 7.91 -4.76
CA ILE A 583 31.01 7.09 -5.08
C ILE A 583 32.25 7.94 -4.89
N ASN A 584 33.29 7.34 -4.32
CA ASN A 584 34.56 8.02 -3.98
C ASN A 584 34.39 9.15 -2.94
N ALA A 585 33.40 9.04 -2.06
CA ALA A 585 33.29 9.92 -0.91
C ALA A 585 34.47 9.72 0.07
N PRO A 586 34.84 10.75 0.84
CA PRO A 586 35.92 10.67 1.83
C PRO A 586 35.57 9.67 2.94
N SER A 587 36.57 8.96 3.47
CA SER A 587 36.34 7.89 4.46
C SER A 587 35.61 8.36 5.73
N ASP A 588 35.91 9.57 6.19
CA ASP A 588 35.32 10.15 7.41
C ASP A 588 33.92 10.75 7.20
N TRP A 589 33.42 10.80 5.95
CA TRP A 589 32.07 11.28 5.66
C TRP A 589 30.98 10.31 6.07
N SER A 590 31.27 9.00 6.12
CA SER A 590 30.26 8.00 6.50
C SER A 590 29.69 8.27 7.91
N GLU A 591 30.55 8.46 8.92
CA GLU A 591 30.14 8.82 10.28
C GLU A 591 29.51 10.22 10.35
N LYS A 592 30.01 11.18 9.56
CA LYS A 592 29.47 12.55 9.52
C LYS A 592 28.08 12.61 8.89
N PHE A 593 27.81 11.77 7.89
CA PHE A 593 26.48 11.65 7.30
C PHE A 593 25.49 10.97 8.23
N ASP A 594 25.90 10.04 9.10
CA ASP A 594 25.01 9.54 10.15
C ASP A 594 24.52 10.68 11.05
N VAL A 595 25.46 11.54 11.47
CA VAL A 595 25.13 12.71 12.27
C VAL A 595 24.24 13.67 11.49
N ALA A 596 24.64 14.05 10.27
CA ALA A 596 23.90 15.01 9.45
C ALA A 596 22.48 14.50 9.12
N SER A 597 22.34 13.22 8.80
CA SER A 597 21.05 12.59 8.49
C SER A 597 20.16 12.47 9.71
N GLU A 598 20.68 12.26 10.91
CA GLU A 598 19.89 12.30 12.14
C GLU A 598 19.45 13.74 12.49
N LEU A 599 20.32 14.73 12.29
CA LEU A 599 20.02 16.15 12.54
C LEU A 599 18.98 16.71 11.57
N THR A 600 19.05 16.29 10.31
CA THR A 600 18.09 16.67 9.26
C THR A 600 16.89 15.73 9.18
N TYR A 601 16.95 14.59 9.88
CA TYR A 601 15.97 13.51 9.86
C TYR A 601 15.73 12.89 8.47
N SER A 602 16.77 12.93 7.64
CA SER A 602 16.83 12.55 6.22
C SER A 602 16.87 11.03 6.00
N ARG A 603 15.98 10.30 6.65
CA ARG A 603 15.86 8.84 6.52
C ARG A 603 15.06 8.47 5.28
N ILE A 604 15.46 7.38 4.64
CA ILE A 604 14.74 6.80 3.51
C ILE A 604 13.34 6.36 3.96
N PRO A 605 12.26 6.67 3.22
CA PRO A 605 10.97 6.06 3.47
C PRO A 605 11.00 4.55 3.18
N TYR A 606 10.44 3.74 4.07
CA TYR A 606 10.45 2.28 3.96
C TYR A 606 9.92 1.74 2.61
N PRO A 607 8.81 2.26 2.04
CA PRO A 607 8.36 1.83 0.71
C PRO A 607 9.37 2.11 -0.39
N SER A 608 10.09 3.25 -0.33
CA SER A 608 11.14 3.60 -1.29
C SER A 608 12.29 2.60 -1.24
N GLN A 609 12.71 2.23 -0.03
CA GLN A 609 13.76 1.23 0.15
C GLN A 609 13.35 -0.13 -0.43
N LEU A 610 12.16 -0.62 -0.09
CA LEU A 610 11.65 -1.89 -0.62
C LEU A 610 11.59 -1.90 -2.15
N TYR A 611 11.18 -0.78 -2.75
CA TYR A 611 11.11 -0.65 -4.20
C TYR A 611 12.48 -0.83 -4.87
N TYR A 612 13.51 -0.15 -4.37
CA TYR A 612 14.84 -0.26 -4.96
C TYR A 612 15.55 -1.58 -4.63
N GLU A 613 15.32 -2.14 -3.43
CA GLU A 613 15.77 -3.50 -3.12
C GLU A 613 15.18 -4.53 -4.10
N TRP A 614 13.90 -4.37 -4.46
CA TRP A 614 13.25 -5.18 -5.47
C TRP A 614 13.92 -5.06 -6.84
N LEU A 615 14.13 -3.83 -7.33
CA LEU A 615 14.77 -3.59 -8.62
C LEU A 615 16.16 -4.24 -8.68
N PHE A 616 16.97 -4.10 -7.62
CA PHE A 616 18.25 -4.76 -7.55
C PHE A 616 18.14 -6.28 -7.49
N ASP A 617 17.19 -6.84 -6.73
CA ASP A 617 16.99 -8.29 -6.66
C ASP A 617 16.60 -8.90 -8.00
N ASP A 618 15.72 -8.23 -8.76
CA ASP A 618 15.30 -8.70 -10.08
C ASP A 618 16.48 -8.72 -11.06
N LEU A 619 17.29 -7.66 -11.06
CA LEU A 619 18.47 -7.61 -11.91
C LEU A 619 19.54 -8.63 -11.48
N LEU A 620 19.80 -8.76 -10.18
CA LEU A 620 20.80 -9.66 -9.61
C LEU A 620 20.37 -11.14 -9.62
N SER A 621 19.11 -11.44 -9.96
CA SER A 621 18.61 -12.82 -10.06
C SER A 621 19.31 -13.63 -11.16
N PHE A 622 19.92 -12.96 -12.16
CA PHE A 622 20.71 -13.56 -13.21
C PHE A 622 22.21 -13.54 -12.86
N PRO A 623 22.83 -14.70 -12.59
CA PRO A 623 24.20 -14.75 -12.09
C PRO A 623 25.21 -14.46 -13.20
N PHE A 624 25.66 -13.20 -13.31
CA PHE A 624 26.89 -12.88 -14.03
C PHE A 624 28.09 -13.05 -13.09
N PRO A 625 29.19 -13.67 -13.55
CA PRO A 625 30.42 -13.72 -12.76
C PRO A 625 30.92 -12.30 -12.53
N ALA A 626 31.16 -11.94 -11.27
CA ALA A 626 31.71 -10.63 -10.93
C ALA A 626 33.11 -10.50 -11.53
N PRO A 627 33.43 -9.39 -12.21
CA PRO A 627 34.78 -9.15 -12.70
C PRO A 627 35.78 -9.06 -11.53
N GLU A 628 37.04 -9.39 -11.79
CA GLU A 628 38.13 -9.06 -10.86
C GLU A 628 38.34 -7.55 -10.86
N VAL A 629 37.86 -6.90 -9.80
CA VAL A 629 37.91 -5.44 -9.62
C VAL A 629 38.73 -5.12 -8.37
N CYS A 630 39.66 -4.18 -8.46
CA CYS A 630 40.35 -3.65 -7.28
C CYS A 630 39.35 -2.87 -6.41
N PRO A 631 39.26 -3.15 -5.09
CA PRO A 631 38.44 -2.35 -4.18
C PRO A 631 38.80 -0.88 -4.29
N LEU A 632 37.78 -0.03 -4.39
CA LEU A 632 37.98 1.41 -4.36
C LEU A 632 38.42 1.77 -2.93
N LYS A 633 39.73 1.99 -2.74
CA LYS A 633 40.25 2.40 -1.43
C LYS A 633 39.65 3.77 -1.12
N GLN A 634 38.90 3.87 -0.03
CA GLN A 634 38.38 5.15 0.44
C GLN A 634 39.53 6.12 0.62
N ASN A 635 39.33 7.33 0.09
CA ASN A 635 40.36 8.36 0.07
C ASN A 635 40.33 9.16 1.38
N GLU A 636 41.50 9.33 1.99
CA GLU A 636 41.70 10.37 3.00
C GLU A 636 41.92 11.70 2.27
N LEU A 637 40.91 12.57 2.26
CA LEU A 637 41.11 13.94 1.80
C LEU A 637 41.98 14.67 2.82
N LYS A 638 43.07 15.27 2.34
CA LYS A 638 43.91 16.15 3.15
C LYS A 638 43.27 17.55 3.15
N ASN A 639 43.13 18.15 4.33
CA ASN A 639 42.70 19.54 4.54
C ASN A 639 41.21 19.86 4.27
N VAL A 640 40.28 18.96 4.62
CA VAL A 640 38.85 19.31 4.63
C VAL A 640 38.55 20.21 5.82
N GLU A 641 38.16 21.46 5.54
CA GLU A 641 37.66 22.36 6.58
C GLU A 641 36.13 22.24 6.70
N TYR A 642 35.67 21.61 7.77
CA TYR A 642 34.25 21.54 8.12
C TYR A 642 33.74 22.85 8.73
N ARG A 643 32.42 23.06 8.71
CA ARG A 643 31.76 24.15 9.43
C ARG A 643 31.83 23.95 10.95
N GLU A 644 32.04 25.05 11.67
CA GLU A 644 32.12 25.02 13.14
C GLU A 644 30.78 24.60 13.76
N GLU A 645 29.64 25.04 13.22
CA GLU A 645 28.32 24.68 13.73
C GLU A 645 28.03 23.19 13.56
N PHE A 646 28.46 22.60 12.43
CA PHE A 646 28.37 21.16 12.21
C PHE A 646 29.27 20.40 13.18
N LEU A 647 30.54 20.78 13.31
CA LEU A 647 31.48 20.12 14.23
C LEU A 647 31.00 20.20 15.69
N SER A 648 30.47 21.36 16.09
CA SER A 648 29.88 21.57 17.41
C SER A 648 28.70 20.62 17.63
N ALA A 649 27.75 20.57 16.70
CA ALA A 649 26.60 19.66 16.77
C ALA A 649 27.01 18.18 16.76
N ALA A 650 28.00 17.80 15.94
CA ALA A 650 28.50 16.43 15.84
C ALA A 650 29.28 15.96 17.07
N SER A 651 29.85 16.90 17.83
CA SER A 651 30.57 16.62 19.09
C SER A 651 29.65 16.43 20.30
N ASP A 652 28.34 16.65 20.14
CA ASP A 652 27.36 16.48 21.21
C ASP A 652 27.31 15.03 21.73
N GLU A 653 27.09 14.87 23.04
CA GLU A 653 27.03 13.56 23.69
C GLU A 653 25.95 12.64 23.11
N VAL A 654 24.96 13.17 22.40
CA VAL A 654 23.92 12.33 21.76
C VAL A 654 24.46 11.42 20.65
N PHE A 655 25.56 11.83 20.00
CA PHE A 655 26.25 11.10 18.95
C PHE A 655 27.44 10.29 19.48
N ALA A 656 27.62 10.22 20.80
CA ALA A 656 28.64 9.37 21.39
C ALA A 656 28.49 7.91 20.92
N PRO A 657 29.60 7.20 20.64
CA PRO A 657 29.57 5.83 20.11
C PRO A 657 28.62 4.92 20.90
N LYS A 658 27.87 4.09 20.17
CA LYS A 658 27.02 3.07 20.80
C LYS A 658 27.91 1.93 21.32
N PRO A 659 27.61 1.34 22.50
CA PRO A 659 28.44 0.30 23.11
C PRO A 659 28.45 -1.03 22.34
N ILE A 660 27.47 -1.24 21.47
CA ILE A 660 27.30 -2.38 20.55
C ILE A 660 26.72 -1.82 19.25
N SER A 661 27.03 -2.48 18.12
CA SER A 661 26.38 -2.20 16.85
C SER A 661 24.87 -2.29 16.96
N VAL A 662 24.16 -1.30 16.41
CA VAL A 662 22.70 -1.29 16.35
C VAL A 662 22.12 -2.32 15.38
N GLU A 663 22.96 -2.91 14.53
CA GLU A 663 22.63 -3.96 13.57
C GLU A 663 22.84 -5.38 14.14
N ASP A 664 23.26 -5.52 15.41
CA ASP A 664 23.34 -6.82 16.09
C ASP A 664 21.94 -7.45 16.22
N PRO A 665 21.67 -8.63 15.61
CA PRO A 665 20.33 -9.23 15.59
C PRO A 665 19.83 -9.67 16.98
N GLU A 666 20.72 -9.83 17.97
CA GLU A 666 20.31 -10.16 19.35
C GLU A 666 19.96 -8.92 20.18
N LEU A 667 20.30 -7.73 19.69
CA LEU A 667 20.09 -6.47 20.40
C LEU A 667 18.62 -6.07 20.37
N ILE A 668 18.07 -5.79 21.55
CA ILE A 668 16.77 -5.13 21.67
C ILE A 668 17.00 -3.66 22.01
N ARG A 669 16.50 -2.79 21.12
CA ARG A 669 16.60 -1.34 21.22
C ARG A 669 15.50 -0.80 22.13
N LEU A 670 15.85 -0.43 23.36
CA LEU A 670 15.00 0.36 24.27
C LEU A 670 15.41 1.85 24.24
N ASP A 671 16.41 2.22 23.44
CA ASP A 671 16.89 3.58 23.24
C ASP A 671 16.21 4.26 22.04
N TYR A 672 15.49 3.50 21.21
CA TYR A 672 14.91 4.01 19.97
C TYR A 672 13.40 4.20 20.11
N GLY A 673 12.91 5.42 19.84
CA GLY A 673 11.52 5.82 20.09
C GLY A 673 10.55 5.36 19.00
N GLU A 674 10.69 4.16 18.49
CA GLU A 674 9.86 3.56 17.43
C GLU A 674 8.69 2.77 18.03
N PHE A 675 7.51 2.87 17.41
CA PHE A 675 6.37 2.04 17.78
C PHE A 675 6.21 0.93 16.75
N GLU A 676 6.75 -0.24 17.07
CA GLU A 676 6.73 -1.43 16.21
C GLU A 676 5.36 -2.15 16.29
N TYR A 677 4.29 -1.48 15.88
CA TYR A 677 2.92 -2.01 15.89
C TYR A 677 2.38 -2.14 14.45
N PRO A 678 1.46 -3.08 14.17
CA PRO A 678 0.76 -3.11 12.90
C PRO A 678 0.16 -1.73 12.57
N VAL A 679 0.23 -1.29 11.32
CA VAL A 679 -0.43 -0.04 10.89
C VAL A 679 -1.92 -0.29 10.59
N PRO A 680 -2.78 0.76 10.62
CA PRO A 680 -4.19 0.62 10.25
C PRO A 680 -4.38 0.17 8.79
N ASP A 681 -5.44 -0.59 8.52
CA ASP A 681 -5.74 -1.06 7.17
C ASP A 681 -6.05 0.10 6.23
N LEU A 682 -6.71 1.16 6.70
CA LEU A 682 -6.88 2.40 5.93
C LEU A 682 -5.56 2.96 5.40
N LEU A 683 -4.48 2.90 6.18
CA LEU A 683 -3.18 3.40 5.74
C LEU A 683 -2.58 2.48 4.67
N VAL A 684 -2.67 1.16 4.84
CA VAL A 684 -2.22 0.17 3.84
C VAL A 684 -2.99 0.33 2.53
N LYS A 685 -4.32 0.46 2.61
CA LYS A 685 -5.20 0.69 1.45
C LYS A 685 -4.78 1.94 0.67
N GLY A 686 -4.55 3.04 1.38
CA GLY A 686 -4.07 4.28 0.77
C GLY A 686 -2.67 4.16 0.16
N LEU A 687 -1.75 3.43 0.81
CA LEU A 687 -0.41 3.20 0.29
C LEU A 687 -0.44 2.42 -1.04
N VAL A 688 -1.19 1.31 -1.08
CA VAL A 688 -1.35 0.50 -2.30
C VAL A 688 -1.99 1.33 -3.42
N LYS A 689 -3.06 2.08 -3.14
CA LYS A 689 -3.65 3.01 -4.12
C LYS A 689 -2.66 4.05 -4.61
N GLY A 690 -1.82 4.58 -3.73
CA GLY A 690 -0.78 5.56 -4.06
C GLY A 690 0.25 5.07 -5.07
N PHE A 691 0.45 3.75 -5.20
CA PHE A 691 1.32 3.14 -6.20
C PHE A 691 0.61 2.77 -7.52
N VAL A 692 -0.72 2.84 -7.53
CA VAL A 692 -1.58 2.45 -8.66
C VAL A 692 -2.15 3.67 -9.37
N GLU A 693 -2.62 4.64 -8.60
CA GLU A 693 -3.33 5.80 -9.10
C GLU A 693 -2.36 6.86 -9.62
N GLU A 694 -2.81 7.63 -10.61
CA GLU A 694 -1.99 8.70 -11.17
C GLU A 694 -1.68 9.78 -10.13
N PRO A 695 -0.41 10.20 -10.02
CA PRO A 695 0.06 11.29 -9.17
C PRO A 695 -0.74 12.61 -9.31
N SER A 696 -1.68 12.90 -8.40
CA SER A 696 -2.44 14.17 -8.44
C SER A 696 -1.73 15.33 -7.74
N ASP A 697 -1.59 16.47 -8.43
CA ASP A 697 -1.07 17.71 -7.84
C ASP A 697 -2.04 18.38 -6.84
N ALA A 698 -3.31 17.94 -6.81
CA ALA A 698 -4.29 18.41 -5.84
C ALA A 698 -4.11 17.76 -4.45
N LEU A 699 -3.38 16.65 -4.36
CA LEU A 699 -3.27 15.83 -3.15
C LEU A 699 -2.71 16.59 -1.94
N PRO A 700 -1.66 17.43 -2.04
CA PRO A 700 -1.19 18.23 -0.91
C PRO A 700 -2.27 19.18 -0.37
N SER A 701 -3.05 19.81 -1.24
CA SER A 701 -4.15 20.70 -0.85
C SER A 701 -5.29 19.95 -0.17
N LEU A 702 -5.65 18.77 -0.71
CA LEU A 702 -6.64 17.88 -0.10
C LEU A 702 -6.20 17.44 1.30
N LEU A 703 -4.95 17.03 1.44
CA LEU A 703 -4.40 16.57 2.70
C LEU A 703 -4.37 17.68 3.76
N ARG A 704 -4.12 18.95 3.39
CA ARG A 704 -4.26 20.09 4.34
C ARG A 704 -5.68 20.22 4.89
N GLN A 705 -6.70 19.92 4.08
CA GLN A 705 -8.10 19.86 4.53
C GLN A 705 -8.35 18.65 5.44
N ARG A 706 -7.74 17.49 5.15
CA ARG A 706 -7.81 16.30 6.03
C ARG A 706 -7.16 16.56 7.38
N VAL A 707 -5.99 17.21 7.40
CA VAL A 707 -5.32 17.64 8.64
C VAL A 707 -6.21 18.59 9.44
N THR A 708 -6.88 19.53 8.77
CA THR A 708 -7.85 20.43 9.42
C THR A 708 -8.97 19.63 10.11
N SER A 709 -9.53 18.64 9.41
CA SER A 709 -10.60 17.79 9.95
C SER A 709 -10.09 16.93 11.12
N TYR A 710 -8.90 16.35 11.00
CA TYR A 710 -8.22 15.66 12.09
C TYR A 710 -8.03 16.55 13.32
N THR A 711 -7.58 17.79 13.14
CA THR A 711 -7.40 18.74 14.26
C THR A 711 -8.72 19.16 14.87
N HIS A 712 -9.78 19.28 14.08
CA HIS A 712 -11.11 19.54 14.62
C HIS A 712 -11.62 18.39 15.45
N PHE A 713 -11.52 17.17 14.93
CA PHE A 713 -11.96 15.97 15.62
C PHE A 713 -11.17 15.73 16.92
N THR A 714 -9.85 15.81 16.86
CA THR A 714 -8.97 15.46 17.99
C THR A 714 -8.83 16.58 19.02
N ARG A 715 -8.91 17.85 18.58
CA ARG A 715 -8.63 19.02 19.42
C ARG A 715 -9.81 20.00 19.49
N GLY A 716 -10.93 19.73 18.84
CA GLY A 716 -12.10 20.60 18.86
C GLY A 716 -11.86 21.97 18.19
N GLN A 717 -10.86 22.09 17.31
CA GLN A 717 -10.44 23.36 16.72
C GLN A 717 -10.37 23.31 15.21
N MET A 718 -11.08 24.22 14.56
CA MET A 718 -11.01 24.42 13.12
C MET A 718 -9.84 25.36 12.79
N VAL A 719 -8.83 24.84 12.10
CA VAL A 719 -7.75 25.63 11.51
C VAL A 719 -8.01 25.83 10.03
N THR A 720 -7.47 26.88 9.42
CA THR A 720 -7.60 27.05 7.98
C THR A 720 -6.52 26.24 7.25
N PRO A 721 -6.82 25.56 6.12
CA PRO A 721 -5.87 24.69 5.43
C PRO A 721 -4.56 25.38 5.00
N ASP A 722 -4.62 26.68 4.72
CA ASP A 722 -3.49 27.52 4.31
C ASP A 722 -2.46 27.78 5.44
N ARG A 723 -2.81 27.48 6.69
CA ARG A 723 -1.88 27.48 7.83
C ARG A 723 -1.16 26.15 8.02
N VAL A 724 -1.50 25.12 7.24
CA VAL A 724 -0.92 23.78 7.36
C VAL A 724 0.25 23.59 6.41
N VAL A 725 1.40 23.26 6.99
CA VAL A 725 2.62 22.87 6.26
C VAL A 725 2.79 21.37 6.36
N LEU A 726 3.11 20.73 5.24
CA LEU A 726 3.37 19.29 5.16
C LEU A 726 4.87 19.06 4.92
N GLY A 727 5.44 18.05 5.56
CA GLY A 727 6.86 17.72 5.41
C GLY A 727 7.18 16.26 5.71
N GLN A 728 8.44 15.89 5.44
CA GLN A 728 8.94 14.53 5.61
C GLN A 728 9.27 14.19 7.10
N GLY A 729 8.31 14.45 7.98
CA GLY A 729 8.47 14.40 9.45
C GLY A 729 8.66 15.77 10.10
N LEU A 730 8.78 15.78 11.43
CA LEU A 730 8.72 17.01 12.24
C LEU A 730 10.04 17.80 12.24
N TYR A 731 11.17 17.13 12.14
CA TYR A 731 12.50 17.75 12.22
C TYR A 731 12.82 18.59 10.98
N PRO A 732 12.51 18.15 9.74
CA PRO A 732 12.60 19.02 8.56
C PRO A 732 11.73 20.27 8.68
N LEU A 733 10.51 20.13 9.24
CA LEU A 733 9.60 21.25 9.51
C LEU A 733 10.22 22.24 10.51
N PHE A 734 10.81 21.73 11.60
CA PHE A 734 11.47 22.56 12.61
C PHE A 734 12.72 23.27 12.06
N GLY A 735 13.58 22.57 11.31
CA GLY A 735 14.74 23.19 10.67
C GLY A 735 14.34 24.31 9.69
N ALA A 736 13.27 24.10 8.92
CA ALA A 736 12.73 25.14 8.05
C ALA A 736 12.11 26.31 8.81
N LEU A 737 11.46 26.06 9.95
CA LEU A 737 11.00 27.12 10.84
C LEU A 737 12.19 27.96 11.35
N LEU A 738 13.27 27.35 11.82
CA LEU A 738 14.45 28.08 12.31
C LEU A 738 15.06 28.95 11.21
N ARG A 739 15.18 28.43 9.98
CA ARG A 739 15.66 29.22 8.83
C ARG A 739 14.72 30.37 8.45
N THR A 740 13.41 30.16 8.55
CA THR A 740 12.41 31.22 8.34
C THR A 740 12.50 32.30 9.43
N LEU A 741 12.64 31.91 10.69
CA LEU A 741 12.82 32.84 11.80
C LEU A 741 14.11 33.65 11.64
N ALA A 742 15.22 33.00 11.27
CA ALA A 742 16.49 33.68 11.02
C ALA A 742 16.35 34.77 9.94
N ALA A 743 15.67 34.44 8.84
CA ALA A 743 15.41 35.37 7.75
C ALA A 743 14.54 36.56 8.20
N ARG A 744 13.47 36.31 8.96
CA ARG A 744 12.57 37.37 9.47
C ARG A 744 13.23 38.26 10.52
N LEU A 745 14.07 37.69 11.38
CA LEU A 745 14.76 38.42 12.44
C LEU A 745 16.00 39.16 11.94
N GLY A 746 16.58 38.76 10.81
CA GLY A 746 17.86 39.27 10.32
C GLY A 746 19.06 38.91 11.20
N ARG A 747 18.87 37.94 12.12
CA ARG A 747 19.88 37.42 13.06
C ARG A 747 19.57 35.97 13.41
N GLN A 748 20.52 35.30 14.08
CA GLN A 748 20.31 33.96 14.61
C GLN A 748 19.13 33.97 15.62
N PRO A 749 18.16 33.05 15.50
CA PRO A 749 17.10 32.87 16.49
C PRO A 749 17.65 32.31 17.80
N VAL A 750 17.11 32.73 18.94
CA VAL A 750 17.39 32.15 20.26
C VAL A 750 16.29 31.17 20.63
N VAL A 751 16.63 29.89 20.80
CA VAL A 751 15.68 28.81 21.10
C VAL A 751 15.86 28.32 22.52
N ALA A 752 14.83 28.52 23.35
CA ALA A 752 14.77 27.95 24.68
C ALA A 752 14.40 26.46 24.62
N VAL A 753 15.24 25.60 25.22
CA VAL A 753 15.03 24.14 25.26
C VAL A 753 15.17 23.65 26.70
N PRO A 754 14.12 23.03 27.30
CA PRO A 754 14.22 22.44 28.64
C PRO A 754 15.27 21.34 28.73
N ASN A 755 16.00 21.27 29.84
CA ASN A 755 16.72 20.05 30.22
C ASN A 755 15.71 18.89 30.34
N GLY A 756 16.11 17.65 30.02
CA GLY A 756 15.15 16.55 29.91
C GLY A 756 14.19 16.67 28.72
N SER A 757 14.71 17.10 27.56
CA SER A 757 14.02 17.04 26.26
C SER A 757 14.60 15.91 25.38
N TYR A 758 14.04 15.72 24.18
CA TYR A 758 14.57 14.76 23.21
C TYR A 758 16.01 15.09 22.83
N GLY A 759 16.96 14.18 23.04
CA GLY A 759 18.38 14.45 22.96
C GLY A 759 18.87 15.09 21.67
N CYS A 760 18.35 14.72 20.49
CA CYS A 760 18.86 15.31 19.25
C CYS A 760 18.40 16.76 19.04
N ILE A 761 17.41 17.27 19.81
CA ILE A 761 16.94 18.65 19.62
C ILE A 761 18.04 19.68 19.89
N TYR A 762 18.91 19.40 20.87
CA TYR A 762 19.96 20.34 21.28
C TYR A 762 20.97 20.59 20.15
N PRO A 763 21.61 19.57 19.55
CA PRO A 763 22.48 19.78 18.40
C PRO A 763 21.71 20.17 17.13
N THR A 764 20.44 19.79 16.94
CA THR A 764 19.64 20.24 15.78
C THR A 764 19.43 21.75 15.76
N VAL A 765 19.21 22.38 16.93
CA VAL A 765 19.10 23.85 17.03
C VAL A 765 20.38 24.53 16.53
N VAL A 766 21.55 24.04 16.99
CA VAL A 766 22.86 24.57 16.61
C VAL A 766 23.15 24.32 15.13
N TYR A 767 22.88 23.11 14.63
CA TYR A 767 23.08 22.71 13.24
C TYR A 767 22.34 23.63 12.26
N HIS A 768 21.11 24.04 12.60
CA HIS A 768 20.33 24.98 11.79
C HIS A 768 20.65 26.47 12.05
N GLY A 769 21.76 26.77 12.73
CA GLY A 769 22.28 28.12 12.90
C GLY A 769 21.52 28.98 13.92
N ALA A 770 20.83 28.34 14.87
CA ALA A 770 20.17 29.01 15.98
C ALA A 770 20.98 28.86 17.28
N GLU A 771 20.83 29.83 18.18
CA GLU A 771 21.44 29.80 19.50
C GLU A 771 20.56 28.99 20.46
N ILE A 772 21.14 28.02 21.16
CA ILE A 772 20.44 27.26 22.18
C ILE A 772 20.50 27.95 23.55
N LEU A 773 19.34 28.12 24.17
CA LEU A 773 19.19 28.64 25.52
C LEU A 773 18.61 27.52 26.42
N PRO A 774 19.45 26.80 27.19
CA PRO A 774 18.94 25.73 28.05
C PRO A 774 18.02 26.30 29.13
N VAL A 775 16.89 25.63 29.36
CA VAL A 775 15.98 25.93 30.47
C VAL A 775 16.17 24.88 31.55
N GLU A 776 16.58 25.33 32.74
CA GLU A 776 16.77 24.43 33.88
C GLU A 776 15.44 23.81 34.33
N THR A 777 15.43 22.50 34.40
CA THR A 777 14.34 21.64 34.89
C THR A 777 14.97 20.50 35.70
N ASP A 778 14.17 19.79 36.48
CA ASP A 778 14.67 18.71 37.30
C ASP A 778 13.68 17.53 37.37
N HIS A 779 14.15 16.43 37.95
CA HIS A 779 13.38 15.20 38.06
C HIS A 779 12.16 15.31 38.99
N SER A 780 12.10 16.24 39.95
CA SER A 780 11.04 16.29 40.96
C SER A 780 9.63 16.45 40.37
N ASN A 781 9.54 16.99 39.15
CA ASN A 781 8.32 17.04 38.35
C ASN A 781 8.47 16.34 36.98
N GLY A 782 9.46 15.45 36.85
CA GLY A 782 9.81 14.71 35.64
C GLY A 782 10.18 15.60 34.44
N PHE A 783 10.96 16.65 34.70
CA PHE A 783 11.52 17.58 33.71
C PHE A 783 10.49 18.43 32.97
N VAL A 784 9.28 18.54 33.51
CA VAL A 784 8.20 19.37 32.96
C VAL A 784 8.51 20.85 33.27
N ILE A 785 8.54 21.70 32.24
CA ILE A 785 8.87 23.13 32.43
C ILE A 785 7.84 23.84 33.33
N THR A 786 8.31 24.80 34.14
CA THR A 786 7.44 25.68 34.92
C THR A 786 7.59 27.13 34.45
N LYS A 787 6.57 27.96 34.68
CA LYS A 787 6.63 29.40 34.41
C LYS A 787 7.86 30.06 35.07
N ALA A 788 8.15 29.69 36.33
CA ALA A 788 9.28 30.22 37.08
C ALA A 788 10.63 29.89 36.44
N ALA A 789 10.76 28.78 35.70
CA ALA A 789 11.97 28.44 34.97
C ALA A 789 12.19 29.39 33.77
N ILE A 790 11.10 29.77 33.08
CA ILE A 790 11.16 30.71 31.95
C ILE A 790 11.48 32.13 32.44
N ASP A 791 10.87 32.57 33.55
CA ASP A 791 11.12 33.91 34.12
C ASP A 791 12.57 34.10 34.61
N LYS A 792 13.29 33.00 34.87
CA LYS A 792 14.71 33.00 35.30
C LYS A 792 15.70 33.00 34.15
N LEU A 793 15.25 32.92 32.90
CA LEU A 793 16.15 32.87 31.76
C LEU A 793 17.00 34.14 31.68
N PRO A 794 18.31 34.03 31.37
CA PRO A 794 19.22 35.17 31.33
C PRO A 794 18.90 36.17 30.23
N LYS A 795 18.10 35.76 29.23
CA LYS A 795 17.57 36.60 28.17
C LYS A 795 16.25 36.02 27.64
N LYS A 796 15.46 36.87 27.00
CA LYS A 796 14.22 36.49 26.34
C LYS A 796 14.53 35.62 25.10
N PRO A 797 13.98 34.40 24.97
CA PRO A 797 14.09 33.60 23.75
C PRO A 797 13.14 34.09 22.65
N ASP A 798 13.43 33.76 21.39
CA ASP A 798 12.51 33.95 20.27
C ASP A 798 11.52 32.80 20.15
N LEU A 799 11.96 31.59 20.46
CA LEU A 799 11.18 30.35 20.36
C LEU A 799 11.39 29.49 21.62
N LEU A 800 10.33 28.88 22.16
CA LEU A 800 10.38 27.87 23.20
C LEU A 800 9.99 26.52 22.58
N TRP A 801 10.81 25.48 22.79
CA TRP A 801 10.49 24.12 22.41
C TRP A 801 9.81 23.37 23.56
N LEU A 802 8.67 22.73 23.31
CA LEU A 802 8.04 21.79 24.24
C LEU A 802 7.50 20.56 23.50
N THR A 803 7.67 19.39 24.11
CA THR A 803 7.08 18.13 23.63
C THR A 803 6.01 17.63 24.60
N GLN A 804 4.88 17.17 24.09
CA GLN A 804 3.78 16.62 24.90
C GLN A 804 3.17 15.36 24.26
N PRO A 805 3.09 14.23 25.00
CA PRO A 805 3.87 13.87 26.19
C PRO A 805 5.38 14.11 26.07
N ASN A 806 6.04 14.51 27.16
CA ASN A 806 7.45 14.93 27.18
C ASN A 806 8.40 13.77 26.93
N ASN A 807 9.18 13.82 25.86
CA ASN A 807 10.31 12.92 25.64
C ASN A 807 11.54 13.48 26.38
N PRO A 808 12.02 12.85 27.46
CA PRO A 808 12.03 11.40 27.71
C PRO A 808 11.12 10.88 28.85
N SER A 809 10.45 11.73 29.63
CA SER A 809 9.78 11.30 30.87
C SER A 809 8.43 10.62 30.70
N GLY A 810 7.76 10.83 29.56
CA GLY A 810 6.41 10.31 29.32
C GLY A 810 5.32 11.14 29.98
N LEU A 811 5.69 12.21 30.70
CA LEU A 811 4.73 13.04 31.44
C LEU A 811 4.05 14.06 30.54
N MET A 812 2.84 14.44 30.93
CA MET A 812 2.06 15.46 30.27
C MET A 812 1.86 16.68 31.17
N PHE A 813 1.84 17.86 30.57
CA PHE A 813 1.32 19.08 31.16
C PHE A 813 -0.18 18.94 31.44
N ASP A 814 -0.61 19.32 32.64
CA ASP A 814 -2.03 19.51 32.90
C ASP A 814 -2.59 20.75 32.16
N ALA A 815 -3.91 20.88 32.12
CA ALA A 815 -4.59 21.98 31.43
C ALA A 815 -4.19 23.37 31.94
N ASN A 816 -3.94 23.53 33.23
CA ASN A 816 -3.56 24.81 33.82
C ASN A 816 -2.12 25.18 33.47
N ALA A 817 -1.21 24.21 33.46
CA ALA A 817 0.17 24.37 33.03
C ALA A 817 0.24 24.78 31.55
N VAL A 818 -0.47 24.07 30.66
CA VAL A 818 -0.56 24.41 29.23
C VAL A 818 -1.04 25.85 29.05
N LYS A 819 -2.15 26.22 29.70
CA LYS A 819 -2.69 27.58 29.64
C LYS A 819 -1.68 28.62 30.15
N SER A 820 -1.03 28.36 31.28
CA SER A 820 -0.07 29.30 31.88
C SER A 820 1.14 29.55 30.98
N ILE A 821 1.63 28.52 30.29
CA ILE A 821 2.74 28.62 29.34
C ILE A 821 2.30 29.43 28.11
N LEU A 822 1.12 29.14 27.54
CA LEU A 822 0.59 29.88 26.40
C LEU A 822 0.41 31.36 26.72
N ASP A 823 -0.12 31.67 27.90
CA ASP A 823 -0.31 33.05 28.37
C ASP A 823 1.01 33.78 28.50
N LEU A 824 2.03 33.11 29.05
CA LEU A 824 3.37 33.65 29.18
C LEU A 824 3.99 33.95 27.80
N CYS A 825 4.03 32.95 26.92
CA CYS A 825 4.59 33.06 25.58
C CYS A 825 3.93 34.20 24.80
N ALA A 826 2.59 34.29 24.82
CA ALA A 826 1.88 35.37 24.16
C ALA A 826 2.17 36.74 24.78
N SER A 827 2.16 36.85 26.11
CA SER A 827 2.43 38.12 26.81
C SER A 827 3.84 38.66 26.56
N GLN A 828 4.80 37.75 26.43
CA GLN A 828 6.19 38.10 26.17
C GLN A 828 6.54 38.08 24.69
N GLN A 829 5.63 37.75 23.78
CA GLN A 829 5.89 37.59 22.34
C GLN A 829 7.03 36.60 22.07
N ILE A 830 6.94 35.42 22.67
CA ILE A 830 7.82 34.27 22.46
C ILE A 830 7.01 33.26 21.65
N TYR A 831 7.55 32.79 20.53
CA TYR A 831 6.92 31.70 19.79
C TYR A 831 7.03 30.39 20.60
N LEU A 832 6.02 29.54 20.54
CA LEU A 832 6.02 28.21 21.13
C LEU A 832 5.98 27.19 19.99
N PHE A 833 6.97 26.30 19.93
CA PHE A 833 6.91 25.08 19.14
C PHE A 833 6.41 23.94 20.04
N ALA A 834 5.15 23.56 19.87
CA ALA A 834 4.52 22.45 20.55
C ALA A 834 4.62 21.19 19.68
N ASP A 835 5.57 20.32 20.01
CA ASP A 835 5.68 18.97 19.46
C ASP A 835 4.67 18.05 20.16
N GLU A 836 3.55 17.78 19.46
CA GLU A 836 2.47 16.93 19.94
C GLU A 836 2.46 15.55 19.25
N ILE A 837 3.60 15.07 18.74
CA ILE A 837 3.66 13.80 17.99
C ILE A 837 3.20 12.56 18.78
N PHE A 838 3.22 12.64 20.12
CA PHE A 838 2.78 11.57 21.03
C PHE A 838 1.37 11.81 21.58
N PHE A 839 0.68 12.89 21.19
CA PHE A 839 -0.57 13.34 21.79
C PHE A 839 -1.66 12.25 21.83
N MET A 840 -1.80 11.50 20.74
CA MET A 840 -2.79 10.43 20.62
C MET A 840 -2.41 9.14 21.38
N LEU A 841 -1.28 9.10 22.08
CA LEU A 841 -0.78 7.94 22.84
C LEU A 841 -0.73 8.22 24.34
N SER A 842 -1.75 8.91 24.86
CA SER A 842 -1.97 9.08 26.29
C SER A 842 -2.40 7.76 26.96
N ASP A 843 -2.27 7.71 28.28
CA ASP A 843 -2.75 6.61 29.11
C ASP A 843 -4.20 6.24 28.76
N TYR A 844 -4.45 4.96 28.49
CA TYR A 844 -5.77 4.47 28.09
C TYR A 844 -6.85 4.83 29.12
N ARG A 845 -6.51 4.93 30.41
CA ARG A 845 -7.43 5.24 31.51
C ARG A 845 -7.93 6.68 31.47
N LEU A 846 -7.27 7.57 30.74
CA LEU A 846 -7.76 8.94 30.46
C LEU A 846 -8.85 8.97 29.37
N GLY A 847 -9.06 7.86 28.67
CA GLY A 847 -10.03 7.75 27.58
C GLY A 847 -9.66 8.63 26.39
N ALA A 848 -10.65 9.36 25.86
CA ALA A 848 -10.45 10.31 24.76
C ALA A 848 -9.91 11.67 25.22
N TRP A 849 -9.78 11.89 26.53
CA TRP A 849 -9.39 13.19 27.07
C TRP A 849 -7.88 13.27 27.26
N THR A 850 -7.26 14.33 26.74
CA THR A 850 -5.84 14.60 26.90
C THR A 850 -5.63 16.11 26.84
N PRO A 851 -4.83 16.74 27.72
CA PRO A 851 -4.55 18.17 27.57
C PRO A 851 -3.81 18.47 26.25
N GLN A 852 -4.24 19.49 25.51
CA GLN A 852 -3.66 19.87 24.21
C GLN A 852 -3.45 21.37 24.03
N PHE A 853 -2.32 21.77 23.46
CA PHE A 853 -1.96 23.19 23.30
C PHE A 853 -2.93 23.94 22.39
N LEU A 854 -3.41 23.30 21.31
CA LEU A 854 -4.30 23.95 20.36
C LEU A 854 -5.60 24.40 21.02
N SER A 855 -6.31 23.52 21.72
CA SER A 855 -7.60 23.84 22.35
C SER A 855 -7.49 24.85 23.48
N PHE A 856 -6.39 24.88 24.23
CA PHE A 856 -6.20 25.87 25.28
C PHE A 856 -5.69 27.21 24.74
N GLY A 857 -5.02 27.23 23.58
CA GLY A 857 -4.61 28.45 22.89
C GLY A 857 -5.75 29.15 22.14
N THR A 858 -6.82 28.42 21.81
CA THR A 858 -7.93 28.89 20.95
C THR A 858 -9.31 28.81 21.62
N GLY A 859 -9.49 27.97 22.65
CA GLY A 859 -10.70 27.87 23.47
C GLY A 859 -11.00 29.12 24.31
N LEU A 860 -10.09 30.10 24.28
CA LEU A 860 -10.38 31.51 24.44
C LEU A 860 -10.58 32.08 23.04
N ALA A 861 -11.77 31.89 22.45
CA ALA A 861 -12.11 32.17 21.04
C ALA A 861 -12.07 33.67 20.64
N SER A 862 -11.29 34.47 21.35
CA SER A 862 -11.04 35.90 21.16
C SER A 862 -9.59 36.32 21.47
N SER A 863 -8.63 35.40 21.65
CA SER A 863 -7.30 35.75 22.17
C SER A 863 -6.18 35.78 21.12
N ASP A 864 -5.31 36.79 21.18
CA ASP A 864 -4.08 36.99 20.37
C ASP A 864 -3.04 35.84 20.47
N LYS A 865 -3.30 34.79 21.27
CA LYS A 865 -2.30 33.79 21.67
C LYS A 865 -1.91 32.81 20.57
N SER A 866 -2.84 32.47 19.67
CA SER A 866 -2.55 31.58 18.53
C SER A 866 -1.52 32.15 17.55
N LYS A 867 -1.27 33.47 17.59
CA LYS A 867 -0.24 34.15 16.79
C LYS A 867 1.19 33.74 17.18
N TYR A 868 1.36 33.05 18.29
CA TYR A 868 2.65 32.61 18.79
C TYR A 868 2.80 31.09 18.84
N LEU A 869 1.84 30.31 18.34
CA LEU A 869 1.86 28.84 18.43
C LEU A 869 2.17 28.19 17.07
N PHE A 870 3.26 27.41 17.04
CA PHE A 870 3.51 26.37 16.05
C PHE A 870 3.17 25.03 16.68
N LEU A 871 2.29 24.25 16.05
CA LEU A 871 1.94 22.91 16.52
C LEU A 871 2.38 21.88 15.49
N ALA A 872 3.12 20.87 15.92
CA ALA A 872 3.62 19.81 15.05
C ALA A 872 3.09 18.44 15.50
N ASP A 873 2.65 17.62 14.54
CA ASP A 873 2.11 16.28 14.76
C ASP A 873 2.24 15.47 13.45
N GLY A 874 1.89 14.18 13.46
CA GLY A 874 2.01 13.32 12.29
C GLY A 874 1.66 11.86 12.57
N THR A 875 1.85 11.01 11.56
CA THR A 875 1.41 9.60 11.63
C THR A 875 2.43 8.68 12.32
N SER A 876 3.63 9.19 12.56
CA SER A 876 4.80 8.41 12.93
C SER A 876 4.65 7.58 14.21
N LYS A 877 3.94 8.09 15.21
CA LYS A 877 3.82 7.45 16.52
C LYS A 877 2.42 6.93 16.75
N ALA A 878 1.41 7.81 16.64
CA ALA A 878 0.01 7.46 16.86
C ALA A 878 -0.49 6.28 15.99
N PHE A 879 0.06 6.13 14.78
CA PHE A 879 -0.37 5.12 13.80
C PHE A 879 0.76 4.17 13.38
N ALA A 880 1.85 4.09 14.16
CA ALA A 880 3.02 3.24 13.89
C ALA A 880 3.60 3.39 12.47
N ALA A 881 3.38 4.54 11.82
CA ALA A 881 3.69 4.74 10.40
C ALA A 881 4.96 5.55 10.19
N GLY A 882 5.91 5.44 11.11
CA GLY A 882 7.09 6.28 11.10
C GLY A 882 8.08 5.98 9.97
N GLY A 883 8.06 4.76 9.42
CA GLY A 883 8.74 4.43 8.16
C GLY A 883 8.22 5.19 6.93
N LEU A 884 7.04 5.83 6.99
CA LEU A 884 6.52 6.64 5.89
C LEU A 884 7.05 8.07 5.86
N ARG A 885 7.65 8.57 6.96
CA ARG A 885 8.23 9.92 7.01
C ARG A 885 7.19 11.02 6.71
N ALA A 886 6.04 10.98 7.37
CA ALA A 886 4.96 11.95 7.15
C ALA A 886 4.65 12.76 8.43
N GLY A 887 4.67 14.09 8.32
CA GLY A 887 4.34 15.01 9.42
C GLY A 887 3.84 16.37 8.93
N PHE A 888 3.14 17.09 9.80
CA PHE A 888 2.62 18.42 9.53
C PHE A 888 2.94 19.41 10.64
N MET A 889 2.86 20.69 10.30
CA MET A 889 2.91 21.79 11.24
C MET A 889 1.76 22.77 10.95
N ILE A 890 1.05 23.17 12.00
CA ILE A 890 0.11 24.28 11.98
C ILE A 890 0.88 25.54 12.37
N CYS A 891 0.93 26.51 11.47
CA CYS A 891 1.60 27.78 11.69
C CYS A 891 0.66 28.81 12.35
N PRO A 892 1.22 29.86 12.99
CA PRO A 892 0.45 31.00 13.48
C PRO A 892 -0.42 31.66 12.42
N ASP A 893 0.12 31.80 11.20
CA ASP A 893 -0.54 32.42 10.05
C ASP A 893 -0.10 31.80 8.72
N GLN A 894 -0.80 32.20 7.64
CA GLN A 894 -0.55 31.76 6.27
C GLN A 894 0.83 32.16 5.73
N SER A 895 1.35 33.31 6.15
CA SER A 895 2.62 33.85 5.65
C SER A 895 3.79 32.99 6.15
N PHE A 896 3.78 32.61 7.43
CA PHE A 896 4.71 31.62 7.96
C PHE A 896 4.57 30.28 7.24
N ALA A 897 3.35 29.79 7.04
CA ALA A 897 3.12 28.52 6.37
C ALA A 897 3.70 28.49 4.95
N HIS A 898 3.48 29.55 4.17
CA HIS A 898 4.01 29.68 2.81
C HIS A 898 5.55 29.69 2.79
N GLU A 899 6.18 30.50 3.64
CA GLU A 899 7.63 30.62 3.72
C GLU A 899 8.31 29.32 4.17
N ILE A 900 7.71 28.60 5.11
CA ILE A 900 8.25 27.33 5.61
C ILE A 900 8.04 26.23 4.56
N GLN A 901 6.87 26.14 3.93
CA GLN A 901 6.61 25.16 2.86
C GLN A 901 7.59 25.33 1.69
N ALA A 902 7.98 26.56 1.35
CA ALA A 902 8.97 26.83 0.29
C ALA A 902 10.37 26.31 0.62
N ARG A 903 10.68 26.02 1.90
CA ARG A 903 11.99 25.59 2.42
C ARG A 903 12.13 24.07 2.60
N ILE A 904 11.08 23.30 2.34
CA ILE A 904 11.05 21.85 2.53
C ILE A 904 10.37 21.16 1.35
N GLU A 905 10.73 19.90 1.14
CA GLU A 905 10.04 19.06 0.17
C GLU A 905 8.84 18.35 0.80
N LEU A 906 7.87 18.06 -0.06
CA LEU A 906 6.74 17.22 0.30
C LEU A 906 7.20 15.74 0.34
N PRO A 907 6.56 14.90 1.17
CA PRO A 907 6.65 13.46 1.00
C PRO A 907 6.24 13.02 -0.42
N PRO A 908 6.74 11.87 -0.90
CA PRO A 908 6.23 11.23 -2.11
C PRO A 908 4.71 11.15 -2.14
N LYS A 909 4.11 11.34 -3.31
CA LYS A 909 2.67 11.34 -3.54
C LYS A 909 2.02 10.02 -3.13
N SER A 910 2.69 8.88 -3.33
CA SER A 910 2.21 7.58 -2.84
C SER A 910 2.04 7.55 -1.31
N ILE A 911 2.95 8.19 -0.59
CA ILE A 911 2.90 8.35 0.87
C ILE A 911 1.83 9.38 1.28
N LEU A 912 1.71 10.49 0.55
CA LEU A 912 0.63 11.45 0.77
C LEU A 912 -0.75 10.80 0.59
N ARG A 913 -0.87 9.82 -0.32
CA ARG A 913 -2.12 9.07 -0.55
C ARG A 913 -2.44 8.13 0.61
N ALA A 914 -1.44 7.44 1.16
CA ALA A 914 -1.59 6.68 2.40
C ALA A 914 -2.11 7.56 3.54
N TRP A 915 -1.56 8.77 3.65
CA TRP A 915 -1.94 9.73 4.67
C TRP A 915 -3.35 10.31 4.46
N ASP A 916 -3.71 10.68 3.23
CA ASP A 916 -5.05 11.15 2.86
C ASP A 916 -6.13 10.10 3.18
N ASN A 917 -5.87 8.82 2.85
CA ASN A 917 -6.83 7.75 3.12
C ASN A 917 -7.03 7.52 4.63
N LEU A 918 -5.95 7.52 5.42
CA LEU A 918 -6.04 7.44 6.88
C LEU A 918 -6.80 8.63 7.46
N TYR A 919 -6.45 9.86 7.06
CA TYR A 919 -7.02 11.06 7.68
C TYR A 919 -8.45 11.37 7.18
N SER A 920 -8.89 10.72 6.11
CA SER A 920 -10.29 10.76 5.67
C SER A 920 -11.25 10.15 6.71
N ALA A 921 -10.77 9.30 7.62
CA ALA A 921 -11.54 8.85 8.78
C ALA A 921 -11.99 9.99 9.70
N PHE A 922 -11.32 11.15 9.68
CA PHE A 922 -11.68 12.27 10.56
C PHE A 922 -12.62 13.29 9.92
N LEU A 923 -13.14 13.01 8.71
CA LEU A 923 -14.11 13.87 8.06
C LEU A 923 -15.47 13.80 8.76
N GLU A 924 -16.19 14.92 8.76
CA GLU A 924 -17.58 14.97 9.23
C GLU A 924 -18.52 14.31 8.21
N GLU A 925 -18.32 14.61 6.92
CA GLU A 925 -19.13 14.12 5.81
C GLU A 925 -18.28 13.54 4.67
N ALA A 926 -18.81 12.52 4.00
CA ALA A 926 -18.12 11.82 2.93
C ALA A 926 -18.18 12.64 1.65
N PRO A 927 -17.05 12.92 0.98
CA PRO A 927 -17.08 13.55 -0.33
C PRO A 927 -17.89 12.66 -1.28
N HIS A 928 -19.06 13.13 -1.71
CA HIS A 928 -19.96 12.43 -2.62
C HIS A 928 -20.41 11.02 -2.18
N GLY A 929 -20.37 10.70 -0.88
CA GLY A 929 -20.79 9.39 -0.36
C GLY A 929 -19.90 8.20 -0.74
N LEU A 930 -18.67 8.46 -1.23
CA LEU A 930 -17.76 7.42 -1.73
C LEU A 930 -16.98 6.66 -0.65
N ILE A 931 -17.05 7.11 0.61
CA ILE A 931 -16.33 6.53 1.74
C ILE A 931 -17.34 6.29 2.86
N ASP A 932 -17.36 5.06 3.39
CA ASP A 932 -18.01 4.77 4.67
C ASP A 932 -17.16 5.36 5.80
N ILE A 933 -17.45 6.62 6.13
CA ILE A 933 -16.74 7.35 7.16
C ILE A 933 -16.93 6.71 8.54
N ASP A 934 -18.10 6.15 8.83
CA ASP A 934 -18.37 5.60 10.15
C ASP A 934 -17.58 4.31 10.36
N ALA A 935 -17.50 3.45 9.34
CA ALA A 935 -16.59 2.31 9.36
C ALA A 935 -15.12 2.75 9.53
N ALA A 936 -14.68 3.77 8.77
CA ALA A 936 -13.32 4.29 8.86
C ALA A 936 -13.00 4.89 10.26
N LYS A 937 -13.94 5.65 10.84
CA LYS A 937 -13.85 6.18 12.21
C LYS A 937 -13.74 5.06 13.23
N ASN A 938 -14.58 4.03 13.11
CA ASN A 938 -14.59 2.90 14.02
C ASN A 938 -13.28 2.10 13.96
N GLU A 939 -12.72 1.91 12.76
CA GLU A 939 -11.40 1.28 12.57
C GLU A 939 -10.32 2.06 13.33
N VAL A 940 -10.22 3.37 13.09
CA VAL A 940 -9.21 4.24 13.73
C VAL A 940 -9.39 4.30 15.26
N HIS A 941 -10.63 4.41 15.73
CA HIS A 941 -10.91 4.44 17.16
C HIS A 941 -10.50 3.12 17.85
N THR A 942 -10.86 1.98 17.25
CA THR A 942 -10.51 0.65 17.77
C THR A 942 -8.99 0.48 17.80
N TYR A 943 -8.32 0.82 16.69
CA TYR A 943 -6.88 0.80 16.57
C TYR A 943 -6.17 1.58 17.70
N LEU A 944 -6.55 2.85 17.90
CA LEU A 944 -5.95 3.72 18.91
C LEU A 944 -6.23 3.22 20.33
N SER A 945 -7.45 2.74 20.59
CA SER A 945 -7.81 2.12 21.87
C SER A 945 -6.87 0.96 22.19
N ASP A 946 -6.67 0.04 21.25
CA ASP A 946 -5.88 -1.17 21.49
C ASP A 946 -4.39 -0.86 21.58
N ALA A 947 -3.88 0.07 20.76
CA ALA A 947 -2.52 0.59 20.88
C ALA A 947 -2.27 1.21 22.27
N ARG A 948 -3.19 2.05 22.77
CA ARG A 948 -3.07 2.68 24.10
C ARG A 948 -3.11 1.64 25.22
N LYS A 949 -3.97 0.62 25.13
CA LYS A 949 -4.03 -0.47 26.13
C LYS A 949 -2.71 -1.23 26.19
N LEU A 950 -2.16 -1.60 25.03
CA LEU A 950 -0.88 -2.31 24.94
C LEU A 950 0.24 -1.47 25.59
N LEU A 951 0.40 -0.23 25.14
CA LEU A 951 1.41 0.70 25.66
C LEU A 951 1.25 0.95 27.17
N THR A 952 0.02 1.11 27.65
CA THR A 952 -0.29 1.27 29.07
C THR A 952 0.16 0.05 29.88
N SER A 953 -0.15 -1.16 29.39
CA SER A 953 0.24 -2.41 30.06
C SER A 953 1.76 -2.58 30.13
N GLN A 954 2.47 -2.32 29.02
CA GLN A 954 3.93 -2.46 28.95
C GLN A 954 4.63 -1.42 29.83
N ARG A 955 4.15 -0.17 29.83
CA ARG A 955 4.64 0.87 30.73
C ARG A 955 4.45 0.50 32.19
N ASP A 956 3.27 0.03 32.58
CA ASP A 956 2.97 -0.32 33.97
C ASP A 956 3.82 -1.50 34.45
N GLU A 957 4.06 -2.50 33.60
CA GLU A 957 4.99 -3.59 33.88
C GLU A 957 6.43 -3.08 34.06
N LEU A 958 6.90 -2.19 33.17
CA LEU A 958 8.24 -1.62 33.26
C LEU A 958 8.42 -0.80 34.54
N LEU A 959 7.46 0.08 34.84
CA LEU A 959 7.46 0.88 36.07
C LEU A 959 7.45 0.00 37.31
N GLN A 960 6.69 -1.10 37.30
CA GLN A 960 6.69 -2.06 38.40
C GLN A 960 8.09 -2.68 38.60
N VAL A 961 8.72 -3.17 37.53
CA VAL A 961 10.08 -3.74 37.60
C VAL A 961 11.08 -2.71 38.12
N LEU A 962 11.02 -1.47 37.61
CA LEU A 962 11.91 -0.41 38.09
C LEU A 962 11.67 -0.07 39.57
N LYS A 963 10.41 -0.06 40.01
CA LYS A 963 10.01 0.22 41.39
C LYS A 963 10.48 -0.85 42.38
N GLU A 964 10.42 -2.13 41.99
CA GLU A 964 10.94 -3.25 42.79
C GLU A 964 12.43 -3.06 43.14
N HIS A 965 13.19 -2.40 42.26
CA HIS A 965 14.61 -2.08 42.46
C HIS A 965 14.90 -0.62 42.86
N LYS A 966 13.87 0.20 43.16
CA LYS A 966 14.00 1.64 43.51
C LYS A 966 14.69 2.49 42.43
N LEU A 967 14.43 2.16 41.16
CA LEU A 967 14.98 2.84 39.99
C LEU A 967 13.92 3.69 39.27
N ASP A 968 12.65 3.62 39.68
CA ASP A 968 11.56 4.38 39.11
C ASP A 968 11.63 5.88 39.45
N ASP A 969 10.85 6.68 38.74
CA ASP A 969 10.77 8.13 38.94
C ASP A 969 9.95 8.53 40.18
N GLY A 970 9.26 7.59 40.83
CA GLY A 970 8.46 7.85 42.03
C GLY A 970 7.22 8.73 41.78
N LEU A 971 6.86 9.01 40.53
CA LEU A 971 5.74 9.89 40.18
C LEU A 971 4.48 9.05 39.90
N ASP A 972 3.55 9.03 40.85
CA ASP A 972 2.25 8.37 40.68
C ASP A 972 1.23 9.35 40.09
N THR A 973 1.09 9.35 38.76
CA THR A 973 0.21 10.26 38.04
C THR A 973 -0.43 9.60 36.82
N PRO A 974 -1.72 9.86 36.54
CA PRO A 974 -2.37 9.39 35.34
C PRO A 974 -1.98 10.21 34.09
N TYR A 975 -1.33 11.38 34.25
CA TYR A 975 -0.87 12.25 33.16
C TYR A 975 0.40 11.72 32.50
N ARG A 976 0.34 10.49 31.99
CA ARG A 976 1.42 9.79 31.29
C ARG A 976 0.99 9.38 29.88
N GLY A 977 1.96 9.26 28.99
CA GLY A 977 1.75 8.79 27.62
C GLY A 977 3.06 8.64 26.87
N GLY A 978 2.96 8.59 25.54
CA GLY A 978 4.10 8.41 24.66
C GLY A 978 4.63 6.98 24.73
N LEU A 979 5.94 6.84 24.55
CA LEU A 979 6.58 5.53 24.36
C LEU A 979 7.70 5.24 25.37
N PHE A 980 7.90 6.12 26.35
CA PHE A 980 9.09 6.14 27.18
C PHE A 980 8.81 6.42 28.66
N VAL A 981 9.72 5.93 29.49
CA VAL A 981 9.85 6.29 30.90
C VAL A 981 11.31 6.64 31.19
N ILE A 982 11.53 7.32 32.30
CA ILE A 982 12.87 7.54 32.84
C ILE A 982 13.13 6.62 34.03
N ALA A 983 14.38 6.19 34.18
CA ALA A 983 14.84 5.38 35.29
C ALA A 983 16.22 5.84 35.76
N LYS A 984 16.52 5.66 37.05
CA LYS A 984 17.83 6.03 37.63
C LYS A 984 18.93 5.03 37.23
N MET A 985 19.23 4.97 35.94
CA MET A 985 20.08 3.96 35.29
C MET A 985 21.11 4.56 34.32
N ALA A 986 21.50 5.83 34.47
CA ALA A 986 22.38 6.50 33.52
C ALA A 986 23.75 5.81 33.32
N ASP A 987 24.35 5.27 34.37
CA ASP A 987 25.67 4.62 34.35
C ASP A 987 25.63 3.15 33.90
N GLN A 988 24.44 2.59 33.70
CA GLN A 988 24.22 1.18 33.42
C GLN A 988 24.13 0.89 31.92
N ARG A 989 24.04 1.92 31.06
CA ARG A 989 23.83 1.79 29.61
C ARG A 989 24.76 0.76 28.96
N ASP A 990 26.06 0.91 29.15
CA ASP A 990 27.06 0.08 28.46
C ASP A 990 27.09 -1.36 28.99
N GLU A 991 26.95 -1.51 30.30
CA GLU A 991 26.94 -2.83 30.95
C GLU A 991 25.66 -3.60 30.55
N LEU A 992 24.51 -2.92 30.56
CA LEU A 992 23.22 -3.48 30.17
C LEU A 992 23.23 -3.94 28.70
N ALA A 993 23.82 -3.13 27.81
CA ALA A 993 23.98 -3.51 26.41
C ALA A 993 24.87 -4.76 26.28
N LYS A 994 26.05 -4.76 26.91
CA LYS A 994 27.04 -5.85 26.79
C LYS A 994 26.60 -7.16 27.42
N LYS A 995 25.98 -7.13 28.60
CA LYS A 995 25.59 -8.34 29.33
C LYS A 995 24.22 -8.86 28.94
N SER A 996 23.28 -7.96 28.62
CA SER A 996 21.86 -8.32 28.47
C SER A 996 21.32 -8.03 27.08
N LYS A 997 22.14 -7.48 26.17
CA LYS A 997 21.73 -7.11 24.81
C LYS A 997 20.51 -6.18 24.81
N LEU A 998 20.43 -5.27 25.78
CA LEU A 998 19.42 -4.20 25.85
C LEU A 998 20.13 -2.84 25.76
N LEU A 999 19.77 -2.02 24.77
CA LEU A 999 20.34 -0.68 24.62
C LEU A 999 19.34 0.37 25.13
N ILE A 1000 19.80 1.28 25.98
CA ILE A 1000 19.03 2.43 26.50
C ILE A 1000 19.76 3.75 26.20
N ASN A 1001 19.07 4.89 26.30
CA ASN A 1001 19.75 6.19 26.25
C ASN A 1001 20.15 6.62 27.66
N SER A 1002 21.39 7.09 27.81
CA SER A 1002 21.88 7.64 29.08
C SER A 1002 21.18 8.96 29.42
N GLY A 1003 21.25 9.40 30.67
CA GLY A 1003 20.69 10.72 31.04
C GLY A 1003 21.45 11.90 30.44
N LYS A 1004 22.74 11.70 30.09
CA LYS A 1004 23.53 12.62 29.26
C LYS A 1004 22.87 12.94 27.92
N TRP A 1005 22.36 11.91 27.23
CA TRP A 1005 21.69 12.04 25.93
C TRP A 1005 20.51 13.03 26.00
N SER A 1006 19.72 13.03 27.08
CA SER A 1006 18.58 13.94 27.28
C SER A 1006 18.86 15.11 28.23
N ARG A 1007 20.11 15.31 28.68
CA ARG A 1007 20.48 16.29 29.73
C ARG A 1007 19.60 16.17 30.99
N SER A 1008 19.34 14.95 31.42
CA SER A 1008 18.52 14.61 32.59
C SER A 1008 19.35 14.06 33.77
N GLY A 1009 20.68 14.16 33.71
CA GLY A 1009 21.58 13.72 34.77
C GLY A 1009 21.58 12.20 34.94
N ASP A 1010 21.20 11.71 36.12
CA ASP A 1010 21.24 10.28 36.48
C ASP A 1010 20.10 9.43 35.85
N TRP A 1011 19.22 10.06 35.07
CA TRP A 1011 17.98 9.46 34.58
C TRP A 1011 18.10 9.00 33.13
N ALA A 1012 18.23 7.70 32.90
CA ALA A 1012 18.22 7.10 31.58
C ALA A 1012 16.80 7.03 30.99
N ARG A 1013 16.67 7.11 29.66
CA ARG A 1013 15.39 6.89 28.95
C ARG A 1013 15.29 5.44 28.50
N LEU A 1014 14.14 4.82 28.78
CA LEU A 1014 13.76 3.49 28.31
C LEU A 1014 12.46 3.57 27.53
N CYS A 1015 12.45 3.02 26.32
CA CYS A 1015 11.25 2.84 25.50
C CYS A 1015 10.55 1.52 25.84
N PHE A 1016 9.22 1.49 25.80
CA PHE A 1016 8.42 0.30 26.07
C PHE A 1016 7.53 -0.13 24.89
N SER A 1017 7.73 0.46 23.72
CA SER A 1017 6.87 0.35 22.54
C SER A 1017 7.22 -0.80 21.58
N LEU A 1018 7.46 -1.98 22.14
CA LEU A 1018 7.87 -3.18 21.40
C LEU A 1018 6.68 -4.12 21.11
N PRO A 1019 6.77 -4.99 20.09
CA PRO A 1019 5.78 -6.05 19.88
C PRO A 1019 5.73 -6.98 21.10
N PRO A 1020 4.57 -7.57 21.44
CA PRO A 1020 4.41 -8.37 22.67
C PRO A 1020 5.47 -9.45 22.89
N GLU A 1021 5.87 -10.17 21.84
CA GLU A 1021 6.89 -11.22 21.96
C GLU A 1021 8.30 -10.68 22.23
N LYS A 1022 8.67 -9.58 21.55
CA LYS A 1022 9.96 -8.90 21.78
C LYS A 1022 9.99 -8.23 23.16
N TRP A 1023 8.85 -7.70 23.61
CA TRP A 1023 8.68 -7.09 24.94
C TRP A 1023 8.90 -8.11 26.06
N LYS A 1024 8.31 -9.31 25.97
CA LYS A 1024 8.51 -10.38 26.96
C LYS A 1024 9.99 -10.73 27.14
N VAL A 1025 10.73 -10.82 26.04
CA VAL A 1025 12.18 -11.08 26.07
C VAL A 1025 12.94 -9.90 26.68
N ALA A 1026 12.58 -8.67 26.30
CA ALA A 1026 13.21 -7.46 26.81
C ALA A 1026 13.05 -7.31 28.33
N ILE A 1027 11.82 -7.47 28.83
CA ILE A 1027 11.53 -7.30 30.26
C ILE A 1027 12.16 -8.42 31.10
N GLN A 1028 12.22 -9.65 30.57
CA GLN A 1028 12.90 -10.75 31.25
C GLN A 1028 14.41 -10.49 31.35
N ARG A 1029 15.06 -10.08 30.25
CA ARG A 1029 16.49 -9.71 30.25
C ARG A 1029 16.79 -8.56 31.22
N LEU A 1030 15.88 -7.59 31.33
CA LEU A 1030 16.01 -6.49 32.27
C LEU A 1030 15.89 -6.98 33.72
N ARG A 1031 14.89 -7.82 34.04
CA ARG A 1031 14.73 -8.43 35.38
C ARG A 1031 15.96 -9.23 35.77
N ASP A 1032 16.47 -10.09 34.88
CA ASP A 1032 17.64 -10.92 35.15
C ASP A 1032 18.88 -10.07 35.43
N TYR A 1033 19.08 -9.00 34.64
CA TYR A 1033 20.15 -8.04 34.88
C TYR A 1033 20.03 -7.36 36.26
N LEU A 1034 18.84 -6.84 36.58
CA LEU A 1034 18.59 -6.12 37.84
C LEU A 1034 18.69 -7.04 39.06
N ASN A 1035 18.26 -8.29 38.97
CA ASN A 1035 18.35 -9.29 40.05
C ASN A 1035 19.78 -9.78 40.29
N SER A 1036 20.67 -9.66 39.29
CA SER A 1036 22.08 -10.06 39.42
C SER A 1036 22.96 -9.02 40.12
N ARG A 1037 22.42 -7.83 40.40
CA ARG A 1037 23.05 -6.72 41.12
C ARG A 1037 22.51 -6.62 42.54
#